data_AF-A0A9P6XK72-F1
#
_entry.id   AF-A0A9P6XK72-F1
#
_cell.length_a   1.000
_cell.length_b   1.000
_cell.length_c   1.000
_cell.angle_alpha   90.00
_cell.angle_beta   90.00
_cell.angle_gamma   90.00
#
_symmetry.space_group_name_H-M   'P 1'
#
loop_
_entity.id
_entity.type
_entity.pdbx_description
1 polymer ?
#
loop_
_entity_poly.entity_id
_entity_poly.type
_entity_poly.pdbx_seq_one_letter_code
_entity_poly.pdbx_strand_id
1 'polypeptide(L)'
;MLLIQHYSIAFKRSLYQFTLLKQQQRRGMKAYIQIVGQHTPEGPPSVILHYDSQRYIFNVREGTQRLCVQEKVRLGKANHIFLSRTSWDCVGGLTGLLLTLTDAGVKKIHLHGGKNLSHFIAATRRFAYRTSSTLEVNEFDEKKEFSDKNLSVKPVIALPQLPGQKRTFEKMDEEEEEVTVEKETGSSSKRLVGKEADNYRQQVIASMFSDKSSNNKSATAIDANCTPRHPLKNNKKGGNDNQINYLRQPLPYTRPYPAAISYICQGATLPRKFNKDAALALGVRPGPLYGQLHKGQSVTLEDGRVVTQDMVCDPPKPGHVFMLIDCPSVAYIDQLIGSEKFKEFQTGGSQQANVILHFLGNDVIHDERYKQWVASFGENTDHIFSSQELCRQDVQFTSHALCQVKLSKLNETIFPVPKYSVTPEFNISDIDGLPTKSFALDNMATYNLEPKRNLEYLNRPIFDHTNRELPEIKAIENNKEYNDAADLARLEASKVDISQAFPGHDVEVITLGTGSSIPAKYRNVSATLVKIPDYGSIMLDAGEGTYGQMIRRFGIESLEREMRSLGCIFVSHLHADHHLGVVQLIRKWYEANEDKTSCLTVIAPRVFRDWLNEYCQVEFVGNRRRLKFISNENLLTHRQAYPDEITALNNVKKRLGFSLVRPIEVIHCRWAYGLSIEHENGWKLVYSGDTRPCDNLIKEGQNATLLIHEATFDDTEKENAEEKRHTTTGEAIEVGQKMNARYTLLNHFSQRYPKIPNLSEEQSNVCFSFDLMSTLIKQIPILPKFTNAMQLIFKESEEPEDEQNMTAEEKMIRSESTSGDNTINQSNQSTFYKVNYEEDPSGYLKIKIESLIYWEYPKKTAFILFVTLSLLLFTQHYSLLRIFAGLFTVITGVNWIYVNLHKQIQRVLSSNPYHPYHDRFNQSLFDRERIVRGTERLMDVAETVTRYMAKLILIENSYRSMISLLSSFAICTLTKYVSTQHLLMTGLILAFSLPRIYFQYQQVINAYVEEHLKRVHVLLEKYGSIVNQKVNQVGYQIKKLIVKQGSQETMKRD
;
A
#
# COMPACT_ATOMS: atom_id res chain seq x y z
N MET A 1 -44.59 35.66 -1.15
CA MET A 1 -44.79 35.10 0.20
C MET A 1 -44.78 33.57 0.23
N LEU A 2 -45.52 32.85 -0.63
CA LEU A 2 -45.53 31.37 -0.66
C LEU A 2 -44.16 30.73 -0.92
N LEU A 3 -43.32 31.36 -1.75
CA LEU A 3 -41.91 30.97 -1.97
C LEU A 3 -41.05 31.09 -0.70
N ILE A 4 -41.29 32.09 0.14
CA ILE A 4 -40.55 32.30 1.40
C ILE A 4 -40.98 31.27 2.45
N GLN A 5 -42.27 30.89 2.47
CA GLN A 5 -42.75 29.77 3.29
C GLN A 5 -42.17 28.42 2.84
N HIS A 6 -42.10 28.16 1.53
CA HIS A 6 -41.48 26.93 1.02
C HIS A 6 -39.98 26.86 1.31
N TYR A 7 -39.25 27.96 1.16
CA TYR A 7 -37.83 28.03 1.53
C TYR A 7 -37.62 27.90 3.05
N SER A 8 -38.49 28.48 3.89
CA SER A 8 -38.41 28.29 5.34
C SER A 8 -38.66 26.84 5.76
N ILE A 9 -39.57 26.13 5.10
CA ILE A 9 -39.87 24.72 5.37
C ILE A 9 -38.75 23.81 4.85
N ALA A 10 -38.20 24.09 3.66
CA ALA A 10 -37.04 23.40 3.11
C ALA A 10 -35.79 23.62 3.97
N PHE A 11 -35.56 24.85 4.45
CA PHE A 11 -34.47 25.18 5.35
C PHE A 11 -34.65 24.53 6.73
N LYS A 12 -35.86 24.52 7.31
CA LYS A 12 -36.14 23.80 8.56
C LYS A 12 -36.02 22.28 8.40
N ARG A 13 -36.40 21.70 7.26
CA ARG A 13 -36.19 20.27 6.94
C ARG A 13 -34.72 19.94 6.73
N SER A 14 -33.97 20.80 6.07
CA SER A 14 -32.52 20.66 5.91
C SER A 14 -31.81 20.81 7.25
N LEU A 15 -32.21 21.76 8.11
CA LEU A 15 -31.70 21.89 9.48
C LEU A 15 -32.06 20.67 10.34
N TYR A 16 -33.26 20.10 10.18
CA TYR A 16 -33.71 18.88 10.88
C TYR A 16 -32.93 17.65 10.40
N GLN A 17 -32.68 17.51 9.09
CA GLN A 17 -31.81 16.50 8.48
C GLN A 17 -30.35 16.67 8.92
N PHE A 18 -29.84 17.90 9.00
CA PHE A 18 -28.50 18.21 9.51
C PHE A 18 -28.38 17.92 11.01
N THR A 19 -29.47 18.11 11.76
CA THR A 19 -29.55 17.74 13.19
C THR A 19 -29.68 16.23 13.36
N LEU A 20 -30.33 15.53 12.43
CA LEU A 20 -30.39 14.06 12.33
C LEU A 20 -29.04 13.46 11.92
N LEU A 21 -28.28 14.09 11.02
CA LEU A 21 -26.91 13.73 10.67
C LEU A 21 -25.94 14.02 11.83
N LYS A 22 -26.11 15.13 12.56
CA LYS A 22 -25.42 15.36 13.84
C LYS A 22 -25.87 14.41 14.96
N GLN A 23 -27.11 13.93 14.93
CA GLN A 23 -27.59 12.89 15.85
C GLN A 23 -27.14 11.47 15.43
N GLN A 24 -26.90 11.22 14.15
CA GLN A 24 -26.29 10.01 13.62
C GLN A 24 -24.77 9.99 13.85
N GLN A 25 -24.09 11.14 13.79
CA GLN A 25 -22.72 11.33 14.33
C GLN A 25 -22.67 11.28 15.87
N ARG A 26 -23.82 11.30 16.55
CA ARG A 26 -23.96 11.01 17.99
C ARG A 26 -24.41 9.57 18.28
N ARG A 27 -24.41 8.68 17.29
CA ARG A 27 -24.38 7.24 17.55
C ARG A 27 -22.96 6.87 17.97
N GLY A 28 -22.82 5.99 18.97
CA GLY A 28 -21.56 5.65 19.64
C GLY A 28 -20.43 5.22 18.69
N MET A 29 -19.20 5.21 19.22
CA MET A 29 -18.01 4.77 18.49
C MET A 29 -18.27 3.45 17.77
N LYS A 30 -17.79 3.29 16.54
CA LYS A 30 -17.78 1.98 15.88
C LYS A 30 -16.46 1.30 16.22
N ALA A 31 -16.50 0.36 17.16
CA ALA A 31 -15.39 -0.54 17.46
C ALA A 31 -15.65 -1.92 16.86
N TYR A 32 -14.68 -2.43 16.10
CA TYR A 32 -14.76 -3.78 15.51
C TYR A 32 -13.37 -4.39 15.32
N ILE A 33 -13.33 -5.72 15.31
CA ILE A 33 -12.14 -6.51 15.07
C ILE A 33 -12.21 -7.02 13.63
N GLN A 34 -11.16 -6.81 12.86
CA GLN A 34 -11.01 -7.33 11.50
C GLN A 34 -9.88 -8.36 11.46
N ILE A 35 -10.20 -9.57 10.99
CA ILE A 35 -9.23 -10.64 10.80
C ILE A 35 -8.51 -10.45 9.46
N VAL A 36 -7.17 -10.47 9.45
CA VAL A 36 -6.34 -10.28 8.26
C VAL A 36 -5.55 -11.56 7.95
N GLY A 37 -6.05 -12.32 6.98
CA GLY A 37 -5.57 -13.66 6.66
C GLY A 37 -6.23 -14.74 7.52
N GLN A 38 -5.95 -16.00 7.19
CA GLN A 38 -6.30 -17.17 8.01
C GLN A 38 -5.02 -17.85 8.51
N HIS A 39 -5.18 -18.88 9.36
CA HIS A 39 -4.05 -19.71 9.75
C HIS A 39 -3.53 -20.48 8.52
N THR A 40 -2.23 -20.39 8.28
CA THR A 40 -1.56 -21.13 7.20
C THR A 40 -0.29 -21.77 7.77
N PRO A 41 0.36 -22.69 7.04
CA PRO A 41 1.67 -23.22 7.46
C PRO A 41 2.78 -22.16 7.65
N GLU A 42 2.54 -20.91 7.22
CA GLU A 42 3.41 -19.77 7.47
C GLU A 42 3.30 -19.23 8.90
N GLY A 43 2.12 -19.36 9.53
CA GLY A 43 1.83 -18.84 10.87
C GLY A 43 0.38 -18.43 11.10
N PRO A 44 0.07 -17.94 12.32
CA PRO A 44 -1.25 -17.44 12.70
C PRO A 44 -1.60 -16.13 11.96
N PRO A 45 -2.90 -15.79 11.84
CA PRO A 45 -3.33 -14.58 11.13
C PRO A 45 -2.95 -13.29 11.88
N SER A 46 -3.01 -12.17 11.17
CA SER A 46 -2.96 -10.84 11.76
C SER A 46 -4.37 -10.38 12.13
N VAL A 47 -4.51 -9.53 13.13
CA VAL A 47 -5.80 -8.96 13.55
C VAL A 47 -5.68 -7.46 13.68
N ILE A 48 -6.68 -6.72 13.19
CA ILE A 48 -6.72 -5.27 13.33
C ILE A 48 -7.96 -4.88 14.13
N LEU A 49 -7.75 -4.18 15.24
CA LEU A 49 -8.81 -3.55 16.01
C LEU A 49 -9.01 -2.12 15.52
N HIS A 50 -10.23 -1.81 15.11
CA HIS A 50 -10.60 -0.51 14.56
C HIS A 50 -11.36 0.31 15.59
N TYR A 51 -10.88 1.53 15.83
CA TYR A 51 -11.64 2.64 16.40
C TYR A 51 -11.62 3.83 15.43
N ASP A 52 -12.54 4.78 15.60
CA ASP A 52 -12.59 5.99 14.77
C ASP A 52 -11.28 6.79 14.80
N SER A 53 -10.62 6.80 15.96
CA SER A 53 -9.42 7.60 16.21
C SER A 53 -8.10 6.84 16.05
N GLN A 54 -8.11 5.50 16.12
CA GLN A 54 -6.89 4.69 16.21
C GLN A 54 -7.12 3.27 15.67
N ARG A 55 -6.04 2.62 15.20
CA ARG A 55 -6.02 1.21 14.88
C ARG A 55 -4.91 0.51 15.65
N TYR A 56 -5.18 -0.71 16.10
CA TYR A 56 -4.23 -1.57 16.80
C TYR A 56 -4.06 -2.85 16.01
N ILE A 57 -2.83 -3.29 15.76
CA ILE A 57 -2.54 -4.53 15.03
C ILE A 57 -2.05 -5.57 16.02
N PHE A 58 -2.55 -6.79 15.92
CA PHE A 58 -2.03 -7.96 16.64
C PHE A 58 -1.43 -8.94 15.65
N ASN A 59 -0.18 -9.31 15.87
CA ASN A 59 0.67 -10.13 14.99
C ASN A 59 0.87 -9.58 13.57
N VAL A 60 2.05 -9.82 13.01
CA VAL A 60 2.43 -9.40 11.66
C VAL A 60 3.23 -10.52 10.99
N ARG A 61 2.51 -11.52 10.49
CA ARG A 61 3.12 -12.61 9.71
C ARG A 61 3.56 -12.12 8.32
N GLU A 62 4.35 -12.92 7.62
CA GLU A 62 4.67 -12.66 6.22
C GLU A 62 3.39 -12.53 5.39
N GLY A 63 3.35 -11.55 4.48
CA GLY A 63 2.22 -11.29 3.60
C GLY A 63 1.12 -10.40 4.21
N THR A 64 1.17 -10.05 5.50
CA THR A 64 0.14 -9.19 6.13
C THR A 64 -0.03 -7.86 5.39
N GLN A 65 1.08 -7.21 5.00
CA GLN A 65 0.99 -5.96 4.22
C GLN A 65 0.38 -6.18 2.84
N ARG A 66 0.73 -7.28 2.16
CA ARG A 66 0.18 -7.65 0.85
C ARG A 66 -1.33 -7.91 0.93
N LEU A 67 -1.77 -8.57 2.00
CA LEU A 67 -3.19 -8.84 2.27
C LEU A 67 -3.96 -7.54 2.49
N CYS A 68 -3.36 -6.57 3.20
CA CYS A 68 -3.98 -5.26 3.37
C CYS A 68 -4.16 -4.53 2.03
N VAL A 69 -3.18 -4.62 1.12
CA VAL A 69 -3.29 -4.05 -0.24
C VAL A 69 -4.38 -4.75 -1.05
N GLN A 70 -4.36 -6.09 -1.06
CA GLN A 70 -5.33 -6.94 -1.75
C GLN A 70 -6.77 -6.65 -1.31
N GLU A 71 -6.99 -6.53 0.00
CA GLU A 71 -8.32 -6.34 0.59
C GLU A 71 -8.68 -4.86 0.83
N LYS A 72 -7.87 -3.93 0.33
CA LYS A 72 -8.05 -2.47 0.47
C LYS A 72 -8.19 -2.04 1.94
N VAL A 73 -7.54 -2.76 2.87
CA VAL A 73 -7.52 -2.46 4.31
C VAL A 73 -6.59 -1.28 4.58
N ARG A 74 -7.14 -0.18 5.10
CA ARG A 74 -6.37 1.04 5.35
C ARG A 74 -5.57 0.93 6.65
N LEU A 75 -4.25 1.04 6.53
CA LEU A 75 -3.32 1.01 7.67
C LEU A 75 -3.03 2.38 8.29
N GLY A 76 -3.54 3.48 7.72
CA GLY A 76 -3.40 4.82 8.32
C GLY A 76 -3.91 4.83 9.77
N LYS A 77 -3.26 5.55 10.70
CA LYS A 77 -3.57 5.48 12.15
C LYS A 77 -3.27 4.13 12.83
N ALA A 78 -2.64 3.15 12.19
CA ALA A 78 -2.08 2.01 12.90
C ALA A 78 -0.74 2.39 13.51
N ASN A 79 -0.74 2.74 14.79
CA ASN A 79 0.46 3.17 15.53
C ASN A 79 0.80 2.26 16.72
N HIS A 80 -0.04 1.29 17.06
CA HIS A 80 0.22 0.29 18.10
C HIS A 80 0.18 -1.10 17.47
N ILE A 81 1.26 -1.86 17.64
CA ILE A 81 1.37 -3.24 17.16
C ILE A 81 1.74 -4.13 18.36
N PHE A 82 0.93 -5.14 18.63
CA PHE A 82 1.11 -6.13 19.69
C PHE A 82 1.48 -7.48 19.08
N LEU A 83 2.57 -8.10 19.55
CA LEU A 83 3.08 -9.36 19.02
C LEU A 83 2.91 -10.43 20.08
N SER A 84 2.15 -11.49 19.80
CA SER A 84 1.96 -12.58 20.74
C SER A 84 3.26 -13.37 20.96
N ARG A 85 4.12 -13.47 19.94
CA ARG A 85 5.44 -14.10 20.03
C ARG A 85 6.49 -13.31 19.25
N THR A 86 7.72 -13.32 19.76
CA THR A 86 8.91 -12.82 19.04
C THR A 86 9.52 -13.96 18.21
N SER A 87 8.68 -14.67 17.44
CA SER A 87 9.07 -15.75 16.53
C SER A 87 8.66 -15.40 15.10
N TRP A 88 9.37 -15.93 14.09
CA TRP A 88 9.23 -15.44 12.72
C TRP A 88 7.83 -15.64 12.13
N ASP A 89 7.08 -16.64 12.58
CA ASP A 89 5.67 -16.87 12.20
C ASP A 89 4.72 -15.74 12.66
N CYS A 90 5.12 -14.94 13.67
CA CYS A 90 4.36 -13.79 14.16
C CYS A 90 4.97 -12.43 13.79
N VAL A 91 6.25 -12.37 13.41
CA VAL A 91 6.99 -11.12 13.14
C VAL A 91 7.58 -10.99 11.73
N GLY A 92 7.49 -12.04 10.89
CA GLY A 92 8.18 -12.07 9.59
C GLY A 92 7.80 -10.95 8.63
N GLY A 93 6.55 -10.44 8.71
CA GLY A 93 6.09 -9.28 7.94
C GLY A 93 6.29 -7.94 8.64
N LEU A 94 6.80 -7.93 9.88
CA LEU A 94 6.88 -6.71 10.69
C LEU A 94 7.82 -5.67 10.08
N THR A 95 8.99 -6.09 9.60
CA THR A 95 9.96 -5.17 9.01
C THR A 95 9.36 -4.49 7.78
N GLY A 96 8.78 -5.25 6.84
CA GLY A 96 8.10 -4.71 5.67
C GLY A 96 6.97 -3.75 6.04
N LEU A 97 6.12 -4.15 7.00
CA LEU A 97 5.03 -3.31 7.50
C LEU A 97 5.53 -1.98 8.10
N LEU A 98 6.62 -1.99 8.88
CA LEU A 98 7.18 -0.77 9.48
C LEU A 98 7.64 0.23 8.42
N LEU A 99 8.28 -0.25 7.35
CA LEU A 99 8.69 0.58 6.23
C LEU A 99 7.44 1.17 5.54
N THR A 100 6.44 0.33 5.25
CA THR A 100 5.17 0.73 4.64
C THR A 100 4.39 1.76 5.48
N LEU A 101 4.29 1.57 6.80
CA LEU A 101 3.61 2.52 7.70
C LEU A 101 4.32 3.88 7.73
N THR A 102 5.65 3.85 7.71
CA THR A 102 6.46 5.07 7.69
C THR A 102 6.30 5.82 6.38
N ASP A 103 6.33 5.10 5.25
CA ASP A 103 6.14 5.68 3.91
C ASP A 103 4.69 6.17 3.70
N ALA A 104 3.72 5.55 4.39
CA ALA A 104 2.33 6.02 4.49
C ALA A 104 2.13 7.23 5.44
N GLY A 105 3.21 7.72 6.08
CA GLY A 105 3.20 8.94 6.90
C GLY A 105 2.81 8.75 8.37
N VAL A 106 2.86 7.52 8.91
CA VAL A 106 2.64 7.28 10.35
C VAL A 106 3.86 7.73 11.14
N LYS A 107 3.76 8.90 11.80
CA LYS A 107 4.90 9.55 12.47
C LYS A 107 5.45 8.82 13.70
N LYS A 108 4.58 8.16 14.46
CA LYS A 108 4.95 7.49 15.71
C LYS A 108 4.38 6.09 15.71
N ILE A 109 5.23 5.09 15.91
CA ILE A 109 4.88 3.67 15.95
C ILE A 109 5.35 3.10 17.28
N HIS A 110 4.49 2.34 17.95
CA HIS A 110 4.75 1.65 19.19
C HIS A 110 4.63 0.15 18.97
N LEU A 111 5.70 -0.58 19.23
CA LEU A 111 5.72 -2.04 19.23
C LEU A 111 5.61 -2.53 20.67
N HIS A 112 4.81 -3.58 20.86
CA HIS A 112 4.56 -4.22 22.13
C HIS A 112 4.71 -5.72 21.95
N GLY A 113 5.41 -6.40 22.84
CA GLY A 113 5.61 -7.85 22.76
C GLY A 113 6.49 -8.38 23.86
N GLY A 114 7.02 -9.60 23.70
CA GLY A 114 7.83 -10.25 24.71
C GLY A 114 9.30 -9.85 24.71
N LYS A 115 10.06 -10.48 25.61
CA LYS A 115 11.53 -10.39 25.67
C LYS A 115 12.14 -10.64 24.30
N ASN A 116 13.27 -9.98 24.02
CA ASN A 116 14.00 -9.99 22.75
C ASN A 116 13.37 -9.22 21.58
N LEU A 117 12.20 -8.58 21.73
CA LEU A 117 11.63 -7.77 20.66
C LEU A 117 12.54 -6.59 20.28
N SER A 118 13.14 -5.92 21.26
CA SER A 118 14.13 -4.86 21.04
C SER A 118 15.38 -5.38 20.35
N HIS A 119 15.83 -6.59 20.70
CA HIS A 119 16.95 -7.24 20.02
C HIS A 119 16.63 -7.54 18.56
N PHE A 120 15.44 -8.08 18.28
CA PHE A 120 14.96 -8.34 16.93
C PHE A 120 14.99 -7.06 16.08
N ILE A 121 14.35 -5.99 16.55
CA ILE A 121 14.30 -4.73 15.80
C ILE A 121 15.71 -4.17 15.61
N ALA A 122 16.53 -4.11 16.66
CA ALA A 122 17.91 -3.63 16.57
C ALA A 122 18.78 -4.47 15.60
N ALA A 123 18.50 -5.77 15.43
CA ALA A 123 19.22 -6.62 14.48
C ALA A 123 18.97 -6.17 13.03
N THR A 124 17.78 -5.64 12.73
CA THR A 124 17.43 -5.16 11.37
C THR A 124 18.10 -3.85 10.96
N ARG A 125 18.92 -3.22 11.83
CA ARG A 125 19.56 -1.90 11.62
C ARG A 125 20.33 -1.72 10.30
N ARG A 126 20.71 -2.80 9.64
CA ARG A 126 21.48 -2.77 8.38
C ARG A 126 20.60 -2.63 7.14
N PHE A 127 19.29 -2.83 7.25
CA PHE A 127 18.36 -2.78 6.13
C PHE A 127 16.99 -2.14 6.46
N ALA A 128 16.68 -1.92 7.74
CA ALA A 128 15.50 -1.18 8.18
C ALA A 128 15.91 0.19 8.75
N TYR A 129 15.74 1.24 7.96
CA TYR A 129 16.08 2.62 8.34
C TYR A 129 15.08 3.63 7.78
N ARG A 130 14.59 4.56 8.62
CA ARG A 130 13.68 5.64 8.22
C ARG A 130 13.89 6.92 9.05
N THR A 131 13.75 8.09 8.40
CA THR A 131 13.96 9.41 9.02
C THR A 131 12.69 10.25 9.16
N SER A 132 11.53 9.68 8.84
CA SER A 132 10.22 10.36 8.88
C SER A 132 9.34 9.91 10.04
N SER A 133 9.76 8.92 10.82
CA SER A 133 9.00 8.34 11.91
C SER A 133 9.87 7.93 13.10
N THR A 134 9.29 7.91 14.29
CA THR A 134 9.89 7.39 15.52
C THR A 134 9.30 6.03 15.89
N LEU A 135 10.14 5.11 16.34
CA LEU A 135 9.75 3.77 16.78
C LEU A 135 10.05 3.59 18.28
N GLU A 136 9.04 3.24 19.06
CA GLU A 136 9.18 2.89 20.48
C GLU A 136 8.90 1.39 20.65
N VAL A 137 9.81 0.67 21.31
CA VAL A 137 9.67 -0.78 21.53
C VAL A 137 9.50 -1.05 23.01
N ASN A 138 8.35 -1.62 23.37
CA ASN A 138 7.94 -1.94 24.73
C ASN A 138 7.89 -3.45 24.92
N GLU A 139 8.78 -3.99 25.75
CA GLU A 139 8.75 -5.39 26.14
C GLU A 139 7.92 -5.56 27.41
N PHE A 140 6.91 -6.42 27.35
CA PHE A 140 6.09 -6.80 28.48
C PHE A 140 6.85 -7.72 29.43
N ASP A 141 6.58 -7.51 30.72
CA ASP A 141 6.89 -8.43 31.81
C ASP A 141 5.56 -8.76 32.53
N GLU A 142 5.60 -9.58 33.59
CA GLU A 142 4.38 -9.98 34.30
C GLU A 142 3.55 -8.80 34.84
N LYS A 143 4.19 -7.64 35.09
CA LYS A 143 3.60 -6.48 35.77
C LYS A 143 3.23 -5.34 34.82
N LYS A 144 3.92 -5.21 33.69
CA LYS A 144 3.65 -4.15 32.72
C LYS A 144 2.35 -4.41 31.98
N GLU A 145 1.48 -3.40 31.99
CA GLU A 145 0.25 -3.34 31.20
C GLU A 145 0.31 -2.12 30.28
N PHE A 146 -0.49 -2.14 29.22
CA PHE A 146 -0.67 -0.98 28.34
C PHE A 146 -2.05 -0.40 28.56
N SER A 147 -2.17 0.92 28.55
CA SER A 147 -3.46 1.61 28.58
C SER A 147 -3.39 2.94 27.84
N ASP A 148 -4.40 3.19 27.01
CA ASP A 148 -4.63 4.49 26.39
C ASP A 148 -6.12 4.88 26.50
N LYS A 149 -6.52 5.93 25.77
CA LYS A 149 -7.90 6.45 25.81
C LYS A 149 -8.96 5.48 25.28
N ASN A 150 -8.60 4.50 24.44
CA ASN A 150 -9.53 3.56 23.81
C ASN A 150 -9.39 2.15 24.39
N LEU A 151 -8.17 1.73 24.75
CA LEU A 151 -7.82 0.34 25.00
C LEU A 151 -6.88 0.17 26.19
N SER A 152 -7.20 -0.77 27.06
CA SER A 152 -6.31 -1.33 28.08
C SER A 152 -5.96 -2.77 27.71
N VAL A 153 -4.68 -3.15 27.81
CA VAL A 153 -4.17 -4.47 27.45
C VAL A 153 -3.37 -5.05 28.62
N LYS A 154 -3.81 -6.20 29.12
CA LYS A 154 -3.11 -6.99 30.15
C LYS A 154 -2.47 -8.22 29.49
N PRO A 155 -1.14 -8.36 29.50
CA PRO A 155 -0.47 -9.54 28.96
C PRO A 155 -0.53 -10.71 29.94
N VAL A 156 -0.73 -11.91 29.40
CA VAL A 156 -0.57 -13.20 30.07
C VAL A 156 0.54 -13.95 29.34
N ILE A 157 1.67 -14.17 30.02
CA ILE A 157 2.85 -14.78 29.42
C ILE A 157 2.89 -16.26 29.82
N ALA A 158 3.02 -17.15 28.83
CA ALA A 158 3.16 -18.59 29.02
C ALA A 158 4.47 -19.08 28.41
N LEU A 159 5.17 -19.93 29.16
CA LEU A 159 6.38 -20.63 28.73
C LEU A 159 6.08 -22.13 28.51
N PRO A 160 6.76 -22.80 27.55
CA PRO A 160 6.56 -24.22 27.30
C PRO A 160 7.11 -25.05 28.47
N GLN A 161 6.31 -25.97 29.00
CA GLN A 161 6.73 -26.94 30.01
C GLN A 161 7.19 -28.24 29.34
N LEU A 162 8.36 -28.75 29.74
CA LEU A 162 8.82 -30.09 29.35
C LEU A 162 8.25 -31.13 30.32
N PRO A 163 7.98 -32.36 29.87
CA PRO A 163 7.57 -33.44 30.78
C PRO A 163 8.58 -33.61 31.92
N GLY A 164 8.13 -33.43 33.17
CA GLY A 164 8.96 -33.54 34.38
C GLY A 164 9.77 -32.31 34.78
N GLN A 165 9.68 -31.17 34.06
CA GLN A 165 10.35 -29.91 34.44
C GLN A 165 9.38 -28.73 34.48
N LYS A 166 9.27 -28.10 35.66
CA LYS A 166 8.67 -26.77 35.79
C LYS A 166 9.69 -25.71 35.39
N ARG A 167 9.55 -25.13 34.19
CA ARG A 167 10.24 -23.89 33.83
C ARG A 167 9.51 -22.71 34.47
N THR A 168 10.24 -21.90 35.23
CA THR A 168 9.75 -20.66 35.83
C THR A 168 10.52 -19.47 35.23
N PHE A 169 9.92 -18.28 35.26
CA PHE A 169 10.58 -17.04 34.83
C PHE A 169 11.91 -16.83 35.59
N GLU A 170 11.89 -17.04 36.91
CA GLU A 170 13.06 -16.93 37.78
C GLU A 170 14.20 -17.87 37.37
N LYS A 171 13.92 -19.15 37.09
CA LYS A 171 14.95 -20.10 36.62
C LYS A 171 15.52 -19.73 35.25
N MET A 172 14.69 -19.16 34.37
CA MET A 172 15.15 -18.69 33.06
C MET A 172 15.92 -17.36 33.15
N ASP A 173 15.72 -16.54 34.17
CA ASP A 173 16.57 -15.36 34.37
C ASP A 173 17.87 -15.76 35.12
N GLU A 174 17.82 -16.69 36.07
CA GLU A 174 18.98 -17.27 36.78
C GLU A 174 19.93 -18.04 35.84
N GLU A 175 19.40 -18.91 34.97
CA GLU A 175 20.19 -19.59 33.94
C GLU A 175 20.82 -18.60 32.93
N GLU A 176 20.26 -17.40 32.78
CA GLU A 176 20.81 -16.34 31.91
C GLU A 176 22.02 -15.68 32.58
N GLU A 177 21.92 -15.44 33.89
CA GLU A 177 23.03 -14.95 34.70
C GLU A 177 24.17 -15.98 34.81
N GLU A 178 23.90 -17.27 35.05
CA GLU A 178 24.95 -18.30 35.19
C GLU A 178 25.77 -18.52 33.90
N VAL A 179 25.13 -18.59 32.73
CA VAL A 179 25.84 -18.78 31.45
C VAL A 179 26.68 -17.55 31.08
N THR A 180 26.33 -16.36 31.58
CA THR A 180 27.17 -15.16 31.39
C THR A 180 28.46 -15.20 32.22
N VAL A 181 28.51 -15.97 33.32
CA VAL A 181 29.68 -16.09 34.20
C VAL A 181 30.68 -17.15 33.71
N GLU A 182 30.23 -18.26 33.10
CA GLU A 182 31.10 -19.40 32.78
C GLU A 182 31.97 -19.28 31.49
N LYS A 183 31.88 -18.20 30.72
CA LYS A 183 32.66 -18.03 29.46
C LYS A 183 33.82 -17.04 29.54
N GLU A 184 34.50 -16.94 30.68
CA GLU A 184 35.67 -16.08 30.85
C GLU A 184 37.00 -16.84 30.96
N THR A 185 37.71 -16.94 29.84
CA THR A 185 39.16 -16.70 29.81
C THR A 185 39.53 -15.99 28.49
N GLY A 186 39.52 -14.65 28.52
CA GLY A 186 40.29 -13.83 27.57
C GLY A 186 39.51 -12.96 26.58
N SER A 187 39.04 -11.79 27.01
CA SER A 187 39.12 -10.52 26.24
C SER A 187 38.55 -9.37 27.08
N SER A 188 39.34 -8.31 27.27
CA SER A 188 39.13 -7.21 28.23
C SER A 188 38.11 -6.13 27.80
N SER A 189 37.08 -6.48 27.03
CA SER A 189 36.00 -5.54 26.67
C SER A 189 34.77 -5.79 27.55
N LYS A 190 34.41 -4.84 28.41
CA LYS A 190 33.24 -4.92 29.31
C LYS A 190 31.98 -5.22 28.48
N ARG A 191 31.43 -6.44 28.57
CA ARG A 191 30.25 -6.86 27.82
C ARG A 191 29.00 -6.24 28.47
N LEU A 192 28.20 -5.52 27.68
CA LEU A 192 26.94 -4.95 28.16
C LEU A 192 25.94 -6.09 28.48
N VAL A 193 25.34 -6.05 29.66
CA VAL A 193 24.37 -7.04 30.17
C VAL A 193 23.18 -6.36 30.83
N GLY A 194 22.07 -7.08 30.99
CA GLY A 194 20.85 -6.59 31.63
C GLY A 194 20.39 -5.23 31.08
N LYS A 195 20.09 -4.29 31.99
CA LYS A 195 19.59 -2.94 31.63
C LYS A 195 20.54 -2.14 30.75
N GLU A 196 21.85 -2.32 30.87
CA GLU A 196 22.82 -1.63 30.00
C GLU A 196 22.71 -2.13 28.55
N ALA A 197 22.53 -3.45 28.37
CA ALA A 197 22.29 -4.04 27.06
C ALA A 197 20.96 -3.57 26.45
N ASP A 198 19.90 -3.48 27.25
CA ASP A 198 18.59 -3.00 26.81
C ASP A 198 18.65 -1.52 26.38
N ASN A 199 19.28 -0.68 27.18
CA ASN A 199 19.50 0.73 26.84
C ASN A 199 20.29 0.88 25.52
N TYR A 200 21.30 0.05 25.31
CA TYR A 200 22.06 0.05 24.05
C TYR A 200 21.17 -0.33 22.85
N ARG A 201 20.32 -1.37 22.98
CA ARG A 201 19.38 -1.77 21.92
C ARG A 201 18.39 -0.64 21.61
N GLN A 202 17.85 0.03 22.63
CA GLN A 202 16.95 1.17 22.45
C GLN A 202 17.65 2.36 21.76
N GLN A 203 18.93 2.63 22.07
CA GLN A 203 19.72 3.62 21.35
C GLN A 203 19.92 3.27 19.87
N VAL A 204 20.19 2.00 19.57
CA VAL A 204 20.27 1.49 18.18
C VAL A 204 18.95 1.74 17.46
N ILE A 205 17.81 1.37 18.06
CA ILE A 205 16.47 1.55 17.48
C ILE A 205 16.16 3.03 17.23
N ALA A 206 16.43 3.89 18.21
CA ALA A 206 16.24 5.35 18.08
C ALA A 206 17.12 5.95 16.97
N SER A 207 18.28 5.35 16.69
CA SER A 207 19.13 5.75 15.58
C SER A 207 18.57 5.33 14.22
N MET A 208 17.85 4.20 14.17
CA MET A 208 17.22 3.66 12.95
C MET A 208 15.96 4.44 12.55
N PHE A 209 15.22 4.96 13.52
CA PHE A 209 13.96 5.68 13.35
C PHE A 209 14.00 7.04 14.07
N SER A 210 14.31 8.11 13.33
CA SER A 210 14.45 9.46 13.89
C SER A 210 13.63 10.49 13.12
N ASP A 211 12.83 11.33 13.79
CA ASP A 211 12.12 12.46 13.16
C ASP A 211 13.08 13.64 12.95
N LYS A 212 13.87 13.59 11.86
CA LYS A 212 14.78 14.68 11.47
C LYS A 212 14.08 15.64 10.50
N SER A 213 12.97 16.24 10.93
CA SER A 213 12.29 17.31 10.19
C SER A 213 13.01 18.68 10.28
N SER A 214 14.21 18.78 10.88
CA SER A 214 15.00 20.01 10.96
C SER A 214 16.42 19.88 10.34
N ASN A 215 16.63 20.64 9.25
CA ASN A 215 17.88 21.23 8.74
C ASN A 215 19.12 20.42 8.38
N ASN A 216 19.17 19.08 8.44
CA ASN A 216 20.34 18.33 7.92
C ASN A 216 19.97 17.41 6.74
N LYS A 217 20.11 17.94 5.52
CA LYS A 217 19.96 17.19 4.24
C LYS A 217 21.04 16.13 4.00
N SER A 218 22.00 15.92 4.91
CA SER A 218 23.20 15.11 4.65
C SER A 218 23.24 13.74 5.36
N ALA A 219 22.15 13.28 5.97
CA ALA A 219 22.09 11.95 6.59
C ALA A 219 21.10 11.06 5.84
N THR A 220 21.34 10.84 4.54
CA THR A 220 20.83 9.65 3.84
C THR A 220 21.42 8.42 4.51
N ALA A 221 20.72 7.27 4.45
CA ALA A 221 21.30 5.98 4.83
C ALA A 221 22.74 5.89 4.31
N ILE A 222 23.69 5.50 5.18
CA ILE A 222 25.14 5.59 4.94
C ILE A 222 25.58 4.94 3.61
N ASP A 223 24.74 4.09 3.01
CA ASP A 223 25.03 3.36 1.77
C ASP A 223 24.39 3.93 0.48
N ALA A 224 23.56 4.97 0.52
CA ALA A 224 22.94 5.53 -0.69
C ALA A 224 23.95 6.18 -1.68
N ASN A 225 25.18 6.49 -1.21
CA ASN A 225 26.19 7.21 -2.00
C ASN A 225 27.44 6.39 -2.37
N CYS A 226 27.47 5.07 -2.17
CA CYS A 226 28.70 4.29 -2.42
C CYS A 226 28.71 3.64 -3.81
N THR A 227 29.61 4.07 -4.70
CA THR A 227 29.94 3.40 -5.97
C THR A 227 30.70 2.08 -5.72
N PRO A 228 30.65 1.09 -6.63
CA PRO A 228 31.47 -0.12 -6.52
C PRO A 228 32.95 0.25 -6.67
N ARG A 229 33.78 -0.29 -5.77
CA ARG A 229 35.23 -0.07 -5.62
C ARG A 229 35.66 1.32 -5.17
N HIS A 230 35.63 1.55 -3.87
CA HIS A 230 36.76 2.22 -3.23
C HIS A 230 37.07 1.54 -1.88
N PRO A 231 38.27 0.95 -1.69
CA PRO A 231 38.72 0.63 -0.35
C PRO A 231 38.81 1.96 0.39
N LEU A 232 38.04 2.10 1.47
CA LEU A 232 38.09 3.29 2.32
C LEU A 232 39.54 3.45 2.81
N LYS A 233 40.26 4.43 2.25
CA LYS A 233 41.44 4.97 2.93
C LYS A 233 40.97 5.43 4.30
N ASN A 234 41.64 4.96 5.35
CA ASN A 234 41.46 5.39 6.73
C ASN A 234 41.73 6.91 6.85
N ASN A 235 40.74 7.74 6.49
CA ASN A 235 40.77 9.14 6.83
C ASN A 235 40.14 9.31 8.22
N LYS A 236 40.99 9.19 9.23
CA LYS A 236 40.74 9.76 10.56
C LYS A 236 40.61 11.28 10.42
N LYS A 237 39.40 11.81 10.21
CA LYS A 237 39.09 13.23 10.47
C LYS A 237 37.66 13.42 11.00
N GLY A 238 37.56 13.38 12.33
CA GLY A 238 36.85 14.34 13.18
C GLY A 238 35.48 14.87 12.74
N GLY A 239 34.47 14.01 12.63
CA GLY A 239 33.07 14.45 12.58
C GLY A 239 32.15 13.42 13.26
N ASN A 240 31.42 13.83 14.30
CA ASN A 240 30.39 13.07 15.06
C ASN A 240 30.41 11.53 14.89
N ASP A 241 31.47 10.88 15.39
CA ASP A 241 31.72 9.43 15.27
C ASP A 241 30.72 8.53 16.04
N ASN A 242 29.87 9.09 16.92
CA ASN A 242 29.00 8.26 17.77
C ASN A 242 27.85 7.59 17.00
N GLN A 243 27.30 8.19 15.95
CA GLN A 243 26.18 7.59 15.19
C GLN A 243 26.66 6.47 14.23
N ILE A 244 27.91 6.55 13.76
CA ILE A 244 28.51 5.57 12.82
C ILE A 244 28.90 4.25 13.53
N ASN A 245 29.05 4.27 14.86
CA ASN A 245 29.52 3.12 15.62
C ASN A 245 28.42 2.04 15.80
N TYR A 246 27.18 2.43 16.07
CA TYR A 246 26.07 1.50 16.37
C TYR A 246 25.71 0.52 15.23
N LEU A 247 25.89 0.93 13.97
CA LEU A 247 25.56 0.10 12.80
C LEU A 247 26.60 -1.01 12.53
N ARG A 248 27.82 -0.85 13.05
CA ARG A 248 28.95 -1.75 12.78
C ARG A 248 29.24 -2.71 13.93
N GLN A 249 28.89 -2.33 15.16
CA GLN A 249 29.13 -3.16 16.34
C GLN A 249 28.11 -4.30 16.45
N PRO A 250 28.51 -5.47 16.95
CA PRO A 250 27.58 -6.54 17.28
C PRO A 250 26.63 -6.09 18.40
N LEU A 251 25.40 -6.60 18.40
CA LEU A 251 24.48 -6.36 19.50
C LEU A 251 24.96 -7.06 20.79
N PRO A 252 24.62 -6.49 21.96
CA PRO A 252 24.70 -7.21 23.22
C PRO A 252 23.95 -8.53 23.11
N TYR A 253 24.66 -9.61 23.42
CA TYR A 253 24.16 -10.97 23.24
C TYR A 253 22.86 -11.20 23.99
N THR A 254 22.00 -12.01 23.40
CA THR A 254 20.81 -12.55 24.06
C THR A 254 20.67 -14.04 23.74
N ARG A 255 19.64 -14.68 24.28
CA ARG A 255 19.32 -16.08 24.01
C ARG A 255 17.84 -16.24 23.68
N PRO A 256 17.47 -17.30 22.93
CA PRO A 256 16.08 -17.53 22.57
C PRO A 256 15.16 -17.58 23.79
N TYR A 257 14.03 -16.89 23.70
CA TYR A 257 13.05 -16.80 24.77
C TYR A 257 11.66 -17.19 24.23
N PRO A 258 11.29 -18.49 24.31
CA PRO A 258 10.10 -19.03 23.65
C PRO A 258 8.83 -18.73 24.47
N ALA A 259 8.55 -17.46 24.75
CA ALA A 259 7.32 -17.07 25.44
C ALA A 259 6.20 -16.78 24.45
N ALA A 260 5.01 -17.29 24.77
CA ALA A 260 3.76 -16.93 24.12
C ALA A 260 2.99 -15.96 25.00
N ILE A 261 2.52 -14.87 24.41
CA ILE A 261 1.77 -13.82 25.11
C ILE A 261 0.33 -13.85 24.60
N SER A 262 -0.58 -14.09 25.52
CA SER A 262 -2.01 -13.87 25.33
C SER A 262 -2.39 -12.48 25.85
N TYR A 263 -3.28 -11.78 25.14
CA TYR A 263 -3.68 -10.42 25.45
C TYR A 263 -5.13 -10.37 25.91
N ILE A 264 -5.36 -9.90 27.14
CA ILE A 264 -6.68 -9.52 27.61
C ILE A 264 -6.87 -8.05 27.32
N CYS A 265 -7.80 -7.73 26.43
CA CYS A 265 -7.99 -6.38 25.92
C CYS A 265 -9.36 -5.84 26.34
N GLN A 266 -9.34 -4.71 27.04
CA GLN A 266 -10.54 -4.05 27.56
C GLN A 266 -10.68 -2.68 26.94
N GLY A 267 -11.81 -2.46 26.25
CA GLY A 267 -12.18 -1.16 25.72
C GLY A 267 -12.48 -0.16 26.84
N ALA A 268 -12.45 1.13 26.50
CA ALA A 268 -12.83 2.21 27.42
C ALA A 268 -14.28 2.04 27.91
N THR A 269 -14.53 2.48 29.15
CA THR A 269 -15.88 2.51 29.74
C THR A 269 -16.84 3.26 28.82
N LEU A 270 -17.96 2.62 28.50
CA LEU A 270 -18.92 3.18 27.57
C LEU A 270 -19.63 4.41 28.19
N PRO A 271 -19.93 5.44 27.39
CA PRO A 271 -20.62 6.62 27.88
C PRO A 271 -21.97 6.26 28.51
N ARG A 272 -22.28 6.86 29.67
CA ARG A 272 -23.57 6.65 30.33
C ARG A 272 -24.70 7.13 29.42
N LYS A 273 -25.73 6.32 29.24
CA LYS A 273 -26.88 6.71 28.43
C LYS A 273 -27.77 7.66 29.24
N PHE A 274 -27.97 8.87 28.71
CA PHE A 274 -28.90 9.83 29.32
C PHE A 274 -30.35 9.36 29.17
N ASN A 275 -31.07 9.26 30.29
CA ASN A 275 -32.49 8.98 30.32
C ASN A 275 -33.27 10.30 30.37
N LYS A 276 -33.82 10.70 29.22
CA LYS A 276 -34.58 11.94 29.08
C LYS A 276 -35.86 11.93 29.93
N ASP A 277 -36.49 10.78 30.07
CA ASP A 277 -37.76 10.65 30.77
C ASP A 277 -37.56 10.76 32.29
N ALA A 278 -36.46 10.17 32.81
CA ALA A 278 -36.05 10.34 34.21
C ALA A 278 -35.71 11.81 34.53
N ALA A 279 -34.99 12.50 33.63
CA ALA A 279 -34.67 13.91 33.80
C ALA A 279 -35.93 14.80 33.79
N LEU A 280 -36.89 14.53 32.89
CA LEU A 280 -38.18 15.21 32.85
C LEU A 280 -39.00 14.97 34.13
N ALA A 281 -39.05 13.73 34.61
CA ALA A 281 -39.76 13.36 35.83
C ALA A 281 -39.21 14.08 37.07
N LEU A 282 -37.90 14.36 37.09
CA LEU A 282 -37.25 15.11 38.16
C LEU A 282 -37.40 16.64 38.01
N GLY A 283 -38.04 17.13 36.95
CA GLY A 283 -38.26 18.56 36.72
C GLY A 283 -37.10 19.28 36.02
N VAL A 284 -36.12 18.55 35.47
CA VAL A 284 -35.02 19.15 34.70
C VAL A 284 -35.55 19.59 33.34
N ARG A 285 -35.46 20.88 33.03
CA ARG A 285 -35.91 21.40 31.72
C ARG A 285 -34.97 20.94 30.59
N PRO A 286 -35.51 20.51 29.44
CA PRO A 286 -34.70 20.21 28.26
C PRO A 286 -33.84 21.40 27.84
N GLY A 287 -32.53 21.19 27.66
CA GLY A 287 -31.60 22.26 27.30
C GLY A 287 -30.17 22.03 27.78
N PRO A 288 -29.39 23.11 28.05
CA PRO A 288 -28.00 23.01 28.50
C PRO A 288 -27.81 22.17 29.76
N LEU A 289 -28.81 22.12 30.64
CA LEU A 289 -28.81 21.34 31.88
C LEU A 289 -28.64 19.83 31.64
N TYR A 290 -29.20 19.28 30.55
CA TYR A 290 -28.98 17.88 30.18
C TYR A 290 -27.52 17.61 29.84
N GLY A 291 -26.86 18.57 29.18
CA GLY A 291 -25.44 18.47 28.87
C GLY A 291 -24.55 18.57 30.11
N GLN A 292 -24.94 19.35 31.11
CA GLN A 292 -24.25 19.45 32.41
C GLN A 292 -24.36 18.13 33.17
N LEU A 293 -25.57 17.60 33.32
CA LEU A 293 -25.83 16.31 33.97
C LEU A 293 -25.10 15.16 33.26
N HIS A 294 -25.11 15.13 31.93
CA HIS A 294 -24.39 14.12 31.15
C HIS A 294 -22.86 14.21 31.30
N LYS A 295 -22.32 15.37 31.68
CA LYS A 295 -20.89 15.57 31.98
C LYS A 295 -20.53 15.33 33.44
N GLY A 296 -21.46 14.83 34.26
CA GLY A 296 -21.23 14.58 35.69
C GLY A 296 -21.39 15.80 36.58
N GLN A 297 -21.88 16.94 36.05
CA GLN A 297 -22.13 18.13 36.85
C GLN A 297 -23.54 18.05 37.46
N SER A 298 -23.64 18.24 38.77
CA SER A 298 -24.95 18.34 39.45
C SER A 298 -25.66 19.64 39.07
N VAL A 299 -26.98 19.56 38.92
CA VAL A 299 -27.84 20.71 38.57
C VAL A 299 -28.80 20.97 39.73
N THR A 300 -28.80 22.20 40.24
CA THR A 300 -29.79 22.65 41.23
C THR A 300 -31.00 23.25 40.52
N LEU A 301 -32.18 22.75 40.81
CA LEU A 301 -33.46 23.23 40.25
C LEU A 301 -33.94 24.50 40.96
N GLU A 302 -34.91 25.19 40.37
CA GLU A 302 -35.50 26.42 40.92
C GLU A 302 -36.18 26.20 42.29
N ASP A 303 -36.54 24.96 42.62
CA ASP A 303 -37.11 24.57 43.91
C ASP A 303 -36.05 24.12 44.95
N GLY A 304 -34.76 24.26 44.62
CA GLY A 304 -33.64 23.93 45.51
C GLY A 304 -33.20 22.46 45.48
N ARG A 305 -33.89 21.56 44.77
CA ARG A 305 -33.47 20.16 44.64
C ARG A 305 -32.23 20.02 43.76
N VAL A 306 -31.27 19.21 44.19
CA VAL A 306 -30.05 18.89 43.42
C VAL A 306 -30.25 17.59 42.67
N VAL A 307 -30.19 17.64 41.35
CA VAL A 307 -30.20 16.46 40.47
C VAL A 307 -28.77 16.10 40.11
N THR A 308 -28.39 14.85 40.33
CA THR A 308 -27.05 14.32 40.00
C THR A 308 -27.10 13.46 38.74
N GLN A 309 -25.94 13.18 38.15
CA GLN A 309 -25.84 12.34 36.94
C GLN A 309 -26.44 10.94 37.14
N ASP A 310 -26.25 10.33 38.31
CA ASP A 310 -26.75 8.98 38.63
C ASP A 310 -28.28 8.90 38.67
N MET A 311 -28.97 10.03 38.91
CA MET A 311 -30.44 10.07 38.93
C MET A 311 -31.06 10.09 37.52
N VAL A 312 -30.27 10.42 36.49
CA VAL A 312 -30.77 10.67 35.13
C VAL A 312 -29.98 9.93 34.04
N CYS A 313 -28.93 9.19 34.39
CA CYS A 313 -28.16 8.39 33.46
C CYS A 313 -28.06 6.94 33.96
N ASP A 314 -28.02 6.00 33.02
CA ASP A 314 -27.74 4.60 33.34
C ASP A 314 -26.35 4.48 34.02
N PRO A 315 -26.12 3.46 34.88
CA PRO A 315 -24.81 3.19 35.45
C PRO A 315 -23.75 2.99 34.35
N PRO A 316 -22.49 3.35 34.61
CA PRO A 316 -21.42 3.20 33.63
C PRO A 316 -21.25 1.72 33.28
N LYS A 317 -21.24 1.43 31.98
CA LYS A 317 -21.02 0.06 31.49
C LYS A 317 -19.53 -0.15 31.22
N PRO A 318 -18.91 -1.21 31.74
CA PRO A 318 -17.57 -1.60 31.35
C PRO A 318 -17.46 -1.69 29.83
N GLY A 319 -16.31 -1.29 29.28
CA GLY A 319 -16.05 -1.46 27.86
C GLY A 319 -16.00 -2.93 27.48
N HIS A 320 -16.12 -3.20 26.19
CA HIS A 320 -16.05 -4.56 25.66
C HIS A 320 -14.70 -5.21 25.98
N VAL A 321 -14.74 -6.48 26.39
CA VAL A 321 -13.56 -7.30 26.66
C VAL A 321 -13.40 -8.29 25.51
N PHE A 322 -12.29 -8.20 24.80
CA PHE A 322 -11.87 -9.22 23.85
C PHE A 322 -10.52 -9.79 24.26
N MET A 323 -10.29 -11.05 23.95
CA MET A 323 -9.04 -11.72 24.26
C MET A 323 -8.42 -12.31 23.01
N LEU A 324 -7.09 -12.26 22.92
CA LEU A 324 -6.31 -12.98 21.94
C LEU A 324 -5.44 -13.98 22.70
N ILE A 325 -5.69 -15.26 22.50
CA ILE A 325 -4.98 -16.36 23.14
C ILE A 325 -4.02 -16.95 22.12
N ASP A 326 -2.73 -17.01 22.43
CA ASP A 326 -1.73 -17.70 21.63
C ASP A 326 -1.20 -18.91 22.42
N CYS A 327 -1.51 -20.11 21.94
CA CYS A 327 -1.07 -21.38 22.51
C CYS A 327 -0.41 -22.22 21.41
N PRO A 328 0.91 -22.11 21.22
CA PRO A 328 1.61 -22.69 20.07
C PRO A 328 1.70 -24.22 20.08
N SER A 329 1.56 -24.84 21.25
CA SER A 329 1.58 -26.30 21.40
C SER A 329 1.05 -26.70 22.78
N VAL A 330 0.77 -27.99 22.94
CA VAL A 330 0.31 -28.60 24.20
C VAL A 330 1.23 -28.26 25.39
N ALA A 331 2.51 -28.01 25.14
CA ALA A 331 3.49 -27.66 26.17
C ALA A 331 3.18 -26.33 26.89
N TYR A 332 2.39 -25.43 26.30
CA TYR A 332 2.06 -24.13 26.89
C TYR A 332 0.79 -24.14 27.75
N ILE A 333 -0.03 -25.19 27.65
CA ILE A 333 -1.38 -25.24 28.23
C ILE A 333 -1.35 -24.99 29.74
N ASP A 334 -0.50 -25.69 30.49
CA ASP A 334 -0.52 -25.65 31.95
C ASP A 334 -0.19 -24.26 32.51
N GLN A 335 0.76 -23.52 31.90
CA GLN A 335 1.03 -22.14 32.31
C GLN A 335 -0.08 -21.18 31.90
N LEU A 336 -0.63 -21.35 30.70
CA LEU A 336 -1.69 -20.49 30.18
C LEU A 336 -2.95 -20.57 31.06
N ILE A 337 -3.46 -21.79 31.29
CA ILE A 337 -4.71 -22.00 32.03
C ILE A 337 -4.55 -21.72 33.54
N GLY A 338 -3.32 -21.84 34.06
CA GLY A 338 -3.00 -21.56 35.46
C GLY A 338 -2.94 -20.07 35.82
N SER A 339 -3.05 -19.16 34.84
CA SER A 339 -2.99 -17.72 35.08
C SER A 339 -4.24 -17.19 35.77
N GLU A 340 -4.05 -16.60 36.95
CA GLU A 340 -5.12 -15.95 37.74
C GLU A 340 -5.77 -14.77 37.01
N LYS A 341 -5.08 -14.16 36.02
CA LYS A 341 -5.59 -13.00 35.27
C LYS A 341 -6.87 -13.31 34.49
N PHE A 342 -7.14 -14.57 34.15
CA PHE A 342 -8.37 -14.97 33.44
C PHE A 342 -9.58 -15.12 34.36
N LYS A 343 -9.39 -15.39 35.66
CA LYS A 343 -10.50 -15.69 36.59
C LYS A 343 -11.52 -14.56 36.71
N GLU A 344 -11.08 -13.31 36.55
CA GLU A 344 -11.94 -12.13 36.54
C GLU A 344 -13.03 -12.20 35.45
N PHE A 345 -12.76 -12.91 34.35
CA PHE A 345 -13.59 -12.97 33.14
C PHE A 345 -14.29 -14.31 32.91
N GLN A 346 -14.03 -15.28 33.78
CA GLN A 346 -14.64 -16.60 33.76
C GLN A 346 -15.98 -16.61 34.51
N THR A 347 -16.70 -17.72 34.45
CA THR A 347 -17.99 -17.90 35.14
C THR A 347 -17.82 -17.67 36.64
N GLY A 348 -18.60 -16.73 37.20
CA GLY A 348 -18.49 -16.29 38.60
C GLY A 348 -17.51 -15.13 38.83
N GLY A 349 -16.83 -14.66 37.79
CA GLY A 349 -15.97 -13.47 37.81
C GLY A 349 -16.74 -12.14 37.85
N SER A 350 -16.01 -11.03 37.91
CA SER A 350 -16.59 -9.68 38.01
C SER A 350 -17.03 -9.10 36.66
N GLN A 351 -16.48 -9.63 35.56
CA GLN A 351 -16.77 -9.22 34.18
C GLN A 351 -16.88 -10.47 33.29
N GLN A 352 -17.43 -10.32 32.10
CA GLN A 352 -17.53 -11.41 31.13
C GLN A 352 -16.80 -11.04 29.84
N ALA A 353 -16.02 -11.97 29.30
CA ALA A 353 -15.42 -11.84 27.98
C ALA A 353 -16.50 -11.78 26.89
N ASN A 354 -16.35 -10.89 25.90
CA ASN A 354 -17.28 -10.83 24.78
C ASN A 354 -16.90 -11.82 23.69
N VAL A 355 -15.62 -11.83 23.31
CA VAL A 355 -15.06 -12.71 22.28
C VAL A 355 -13.63 -13.10 22.63
N ILE A 356 -13.27 -14.34 22.32
CA ILE A 356 -11.93 -14.87 22.47
C ILE A 356 -11.46 -15.41 21.12
N LEU A 357 -10.36 -14.86 20.62
CA LEU A 357 -9.64 -15.36 19.45
C LEU A 357 -8.57 -16.34 19.93
N HIS A 358 -8.66 -17.60 19.51
CA HIS A 358 -7.75 -18.67 19.91
C HIS A 358 -6.81 -19.00 18.75
N PHE A 359 -5.53 -18.65 18.87
CA PHE A 359 -4.46 -19.00 17.93
C PHE A 359 -3.73 -20.22 18.47
N LEU A 360 -3.94 -21.35 17.81
CA LEU A 360 -3.54 -22.65 18.31
C LEU A 360 -2.58 -23.33 17.35
N GLY A 361 -1.54 -23.94 17.91
CA GLY A 361 -0.81 -24.98 17.20
C GLY A 361 -1.61 -26.28 17.17
N ASN A 362 -1.09 -27.25 16.42
CA ASN A 362 -1.71 -28.56 16.27
C ASN A 362 -1.92 -29.25 17.63
N ASP A 363 -2.94 -30.10 17.70
CA ASP A 363 -3.35 -30.88 18.88
C ASP A 363 -3.89 -30.09 20.09
N VAL A 364 -3.66 -28.77 20.18
CA VAL A 364 -4.05 -27.98 21.36
C VAL A 364 -5.56 -27.96 21.57
N ILE A 365 -6.36 -27.87 20.50
CA ILE A 365 -7.82 -27.83 20.62
C ILE A 365 -8.40 -29.18 21.07
N HIS A 366 -7.66 -30.27 20.88
CA HIS A 366 -8.07 -31.62 21.27
C HIS A 366 -7.74 -31.94 22.74
N ASP A 367 -6.89 -31.15 23.39
CA ASP A 367 -6.51 -31.37 24.80
C ASP A 367 -7.69 -31.07 25.76
N GLU A 368 -8.05 -32.06 26.58
CA GLU A 368 -9.18 -31.95 27.51
C GLU A 368 -9.02 -30.82 28.54
N ARG A 369 -7.79 -30.54 29.01
CA ARG A 369 -7.55 -29.45 29.96
C ARG A 369 -7.85 -28.11 29.32
N TYR A 370 -7.49 -27.95 28.04
CA TYR A 370 -7.75 -26.74 27.29
C TYR A 370 -9.24 -26.56 27.00
N LYS A 371 -9.95 -27.62 26.59
CA LYS A 371 -11.41 -27.57 26.38
C LYS A 371 -12.18 -27.21 27.65
N GLN A 372 -11.80 -27.80 28.79
CA GLN A 372 -12.38 -27.45 30.08
C GLN A 372 -12.13 -25.98 30.46
N TRP A 373 -10.92 -25.47 30.18
CA TRP A 373 -10.60 -24.06 30.41
C TRP A 373 -11.41 -23.13 29.48
N VAL A 374 -11.58 -23.47 28.20
CA VAL A 374 -12.44 -22.74 27.27
C VAL A 374 -13.88 -22.68 27.78
N ALA A 375 -14.43 -23.80 28.26
CA ALA A 375 -15.79 -23.87 28.79
C ALA A 375 -16.01 -22.98 30.03
N SER A 376 -14.95 -22.66 30.79
CA SER A 376 -15.06 -21.83 31.99
C SER A 376 -15.47 -20.37 31.72
N PHE A 377 -15.36 -19.87 30.48
CA PHE A 377 -15.75 -18.50 30.12
C PHE A 377 -17.27 -18.27 29.94
N GLY A 378 -18.07 -19.34 30.07
CA GLY A 378 -19.53 -19.29 30.06
C GLY A 378 -20.16 -19.11 28.67
N GLU A 379 -21.47 -19.36 28.57
CA GLU A 379 -22.20 -19.50 27.29
C GLU A 379 -22.42 -18.19 26.50
N ASN A 380 -22.11 -17.04 27.09
CA ASN A 380 -22.28 -15.72 26.46
C ASN A 380 -21.00 -15.17 25.81
N THR A 381 -19.91 -15.94 25.85
CA THR A 381 -18.63 -15.65 25.22
C THR A 381 -18.59 -16.31 23.84
N ASP A 382 -18.23 -15.55 22.80
CA ASP A 382 -18.00 -16.10 21.47
C ASP A 382 -16.54 -16.58 21.35
N HIS A 383 -16.32 -17.82 20.93
CA HIS A 383 -14.99 -18.40 20.76
C HIS A 383 -14.67 -18.57 19.27
N ILE A 384 -13.59 -17.96 18.79
CA ILE A 384 -13.17 -18.02 17.39
C ILE A 384 -11.81 -18.70 17.33
N PHE A 385 -11.75 -19.88 16.72
CA PHE A 385 -10.57 -20.75 16.72
C PHE A 385 -9.80 -20.69 15.41
N SER A 386 -8.48 -20.61 15.51
CA SER A 386 -7.55 -20.52 14.38
C SER A 386 -6.40 -21.50 14.58
N SER A 387 -6.40 -22.58 13.81
CA SER A 387 -5.32 -23.55 13.70
C SER A 387 -5.17 -24.00 12.24
N GLN A 388 -4.04 -24.63 11.91
CA GLN A 388 -3.84 -25.20 10.58
C GLN A 388 -4.88 -26.29 10.25
N GLU A 389 -5.32 -27.04 11.25
CA GLU A 389 -6.30 -28.14 11.17
C GLU A 389 -7.73 -27.64 10.89
N LEU A 390 -8.10 -26.47 11.41
CA LEU A 390 -9.46 -25.92 11.33
C LEU A 390 -9.65 -24.91 10.19
N CYS A 391 -8.60 -24.17 9.84
CA CYS A 391 -8.69 -23.14 8.81
C CYS A 391 -8.49 -23.75 7.42
N ARG A 392 -9.34 -23.34 6.49
CA ARG A 392 -9.20 -23.67 5.07
C ARG A 392 -7.85 -23.17 4.54
N GLN A 393 -7.34 -23.82 3.51
CA GLN A 393 -6.12 -23.39 2.80
C GLN A 393 -6.48 -22.74 1.47
N ASP A 394 -7.44 -21.81 1.51
CA ASP A 394 -7.94 -21.12 0.33
C ASP A 394 -6.93 -20.11 -0.24
N VAL A 395 -7.29 -19.48 -1.36
CA VAL A 395 -6.48 -18.46 -2.00
C VAL A 395 -6.76 -17.09 -1.37
N GLN A 396 -5.77 -16.56 -0.63
CA GLN A 396 -5.90 -15.24 0.01
C GLN A 396 -5.61 -14.07 -0.95
N PHE A 397 -4.74 -14.27 -1.94
CA PHE A 397 -4.40 -13.26 -2.96
C PHE A 397 -5.20 -13.50 -4.24
N THR A 398 -6.52 -13.29 -4.19
CA THR A 398 -7.43 -13.64 -5.30
C THR A 398 -7.11 -12.91 -6.60
N SER A 399 -6.63 -11.67 -6.54
CA SER A 399 -6.25 -10.90 -7.74
C SER A 399 -5.06 -11.52 -8.47
N HIS A 400 -4.07 -12.00 -7.72
CA HIS A 400 -2.95 -12.76 -8.24
C HIS A 400 -3.42 -14.10 -8.82
N ALA A 401 -4.29 -14.83 -8.13
CA ALA A 401 -4.79 -16.12 -8.63
C ALA A 401 -5.67 -15.99 -9.89
N LEU A 402 -6.49 -14.95 -10.00
CA LEU A 402 -7.24 -14.66 -11.23
C LEU A 402 -6.30 -14.31 -12.39
N CYS A 403 -5.22 -13.57 -12.11
CA CYS A 403 -4.15 -13.34 -13.09
C CYS A 403 -3.54 -14.67 -13.55
N GLN A 404 -3.34 -15.62 -12.64
CA GLN A 404 -2.83 -16.96 -13.00
C GLN A 404 -3.81 -17.79 -13.80
N VAL A 405 -5.12 -17.71 -13.52
CA VAL A 405 -6.14 -18.37 -14.34
C VAL A 405 -6.13 -17.82 -15.77
N LYS A 406 -5.89 -16.52 -15.94
CA LYS A 406 -5.68 -15.95 -17.28
C LYS A 406 -4.43 -16.57 -17.91
N LEU A 407 -3.28 -16.51 -17.25
CA LEU A 407 -2.01 -17.05 -17.77
C LEU A 407 -2.05 -18.55 -18.08
N SER A 408 -2.75 -19.36 -17.28
CA SER A 408 -2.87 -20.82 -17.49
C SER A 408 -3.58 -21.18 -18.80
N LYS A 409 -4.45 -20.30 -19.32
CA LYS A 409 -5.06 -20.46 -20.66
C LYS A 409 -4.04 -20.37 -21.80
N LEU A 410 -2.86 -19.81 -21.56
CA LEU A 410 -1.77 -19.78 -22.54
C LEU A 410 -1.01 -21.10 -22.51
N ASN A 411 -0.63 -21.56 -21.32
CA ASN A 411 -0.01 -22.86 -21.09
C ASN A 411 -0.08 -23.21 -19.60
N GLU A 412 -0.88 -24.20 -19.22
CA GLU A 412 -1.08 -24.60 -17.82
C GLU A 412 0.17 -25.20 -17.16
N THR A 413 1.06 -25.82 -17.95
CA THR A 413 2.32 -26.37 -17.43
C THR A 413 3.30 -25.26 -17.07
N ILE A 414 3.35 -24.20 -17.90
CA ILE A 414 4.21 -23.05 -17.67
C ILE A 414 3.63 -22.11 -16.61
N PHE A 415 2.31 -21.91 -16.63
CA PHE A 415 1.57 -21.03 -15.72
C PHE A 415 0.55 -21.85 -14.93
N PRO A 416 1.00 -22.60 -13.92
CA PRO A 416 0.10 -23.39 -13.10
C PRO A 416 -0.81 -22.48 -12.26
N VAL A 417 -2.08 -22.85 -12.15
CA VAL A 417 -3.01 -22.21 -11.21
C VAL A 417 -2.54 -22.50 -9.76
N PRO A 418 -2.57 -21.52 -8.85
CA PRO A 418 -2.22 -21.72 -7.44
C PRO A 418 -2.97 -22.90 -6.83
N LYS A 419 -2.29 -23.75 -6.07
CA LYS A 419 -2.88 -24.81 -5.26
C LYS A 419 -3.65 -24.22 -4.07
N TYR A 420 -4.81 -24.78 -3.77
CA TYR A 420 -5.66 -24.39 -2.65
C TYR A 420 -6.49 -25.57 -2.16
N SER A 421 -6.97 -25.48 -0.92
CA SER A 421 -8.00 -26.37 -0.37
C SER A 421 -9.09 -25.55 0.29
N VAL A 422 -10.33 -25.72 -0.16
CA VAL A 422 -11.52 -25.05 0.40
C VAL A 422 -12.13 -25.82 1.56
N THR A 423 -11.64 -27.04 1.81
CA THR A 423 -12.09 -27.90 2.90
C THR A 423 -11.01 -27.91 3.99
N PRO A 424 -11.36 -27.62 5.25
CA PRO A 424 -10.44 -27.78 6.37
C PRO A 424 -10.19 -29.28 6.65
N GLU A 425 -9.18 -29.59 7.45
CA GLU A 425 -8.90 -30.98 7.85
C GLU A 425 -9.98 -31.50 8.81
N PHE A 426 -10.41 -30.65 9.75
CA PHE A 426 -11.51 -30.92 10.68
C PHE A 426 -12.54 -29.79 10.65
N ASN A 427 -13.83 -30.11 10.75
CA ASN A 427 -14.83 -29.09 11.05
C ASN A 427 -14.90 -28.87 12.56
N ILE A 428 -15.13 -27.63 12.96
CA ILE A 428 -15.27 -27.30 14.38
C ILE A 428 -16.45 -28.03 15.06
N SER A 429 -17.49 -28.38 14.28
CA SER A 429 -18.63 -29.19 14.74
C SER A 429 -18.24 -30.60 15.15
N ASP A 430 -17.10 -31.10 14.67
CA ASP A 430 -16.65 -32.48 14.88
C ASP A 430 -15.82 -32.60 16.18
N ILE A 431 -15.57 -31.49 16.87
CA ILE A 431 -14.78 -31.45 18.11
C ILE A 431 -15.72 -31.39 19.33
N ASP A 432 -15.82 -32.52 20.03
CA ASP A 432 -16.64 -32.65 21.24
C ASP A 432 -16.09 -31.84 22.42
N GLY A 433 -17.02 -31.29 23.23
CA GLY A 433 -16.70 -30.59 24.49
C GLY A 433 -16.43 -29.09 24.34
N LEU A 434 -16.55 -28.52 23.13
CA LEU A 434 -16.48 -27.08 22.93
C LEU A 434 -17.82 -26.39 23.28
N PRO A 435 -17.79 -25.11 23.71
CA PRO A 435 -19.01 -24.32 23.91
C PRO A 435 -19.83 -24.18 22.62
N THR A 436 -21.14 -23.98 22.75
CA THR A 436 -22.07 -23.85 21.60
C THR A 436 -21.74 -22.69 20.66
N LYS A 437 -21.13 -21.61 21.16
CA LYS A 437 -20.71 -20.44 20.38
C LYS A 437 -19.23 -20.53 19.98
N SER A 438 -18.88 -21.64 19.36
CA SER A 438 -17.53 -21.89 18.84
C SER A 438 -17.55 -21.81 17.32
N PHE A 439 -16.65 -21.00 16.76
CA PHE A 439 -16.56 -20.74 15.32
C PHE A 439 -15.12 -20.95 14.83
N ALA A 440 -14.96 -21.48 13.63
CA ALA A 440 -13.66 -21.47 12.96
C ALA A 440 -13.38 -20.05 12.42
N LEU A 441 -12.13 -19.61 12.53
CA LEU A 441 -11.68 -18.33 12.00
C LEU A 441 -11.66 -18.38 10.47
N ASP A 442 -12.16 -17.31 9.85
CA ASP A 442 -12.15 -17.12 8.40
C ASP A 442 -11.46 -15.81 8.03
N ASN A 443 -10.87 -15.77 6.84
CA ASN A 443 -10.18 -14.59 6.33
C ASN A 443 -11.16 -13.42 6.16
N MET A 444 -10.73 -12.20 6.51
CA MET A 444 -11.55 -10.98 6.45
C MET A 444 -12.83 -10.98 7.30
N ALA A 445 -13.04 -12.00 8.15
CA ALA A 445 -14.14 -11.98 9.09
C ALA A 445 -14.05 -10.74 10.00
N THR A 446 -15.19 -10.14 10.27
CA THR A 446 -15.31 -8.93 11.11
C THR A 446 -16.17 -9.25 12.32
N TYR A 447 -15.64 -9.04 13.52
CA TYR A 447 -16.40 -9.13 14.75
C TYR A 447 -16.74 -7.73 15.25
N ASN A 448 -18.01 -7.35 15.17
CA ASN A 448 -18.47 -6.05 15.65
C ASN A 448 -18.56 -6.07 17.17
N LEU A 449 -17.90 -5.13 17.84
CA LEU A 449 -18.04 -4.93 19.29
C LEU A 449 -19.23 -4.00 19.57
N GLU A 450 -19.38 -2.95 18.76
CA GLU A 450 -20.48 -1.97 18.84
C GLU A 450 -21.17 -1.76 17.48
N PRO A 451 -22.48 -1.49 17.43
CA PRO A 451 -23.44 -1.38 18.55
C PRO A 451 -24.06 -2.72 18.97
N LYS A 452 -23.86 -3.79 18.20
CA LYS A 452 -24.29 -5.15 18.53
C LYS A 452 -23.13 -6.11 18.28
N ARG A 453 -23.02 -7.11 19.16
CA ARG A 453 -22.06 -8.19 19.03
C ARG A 453 -22.51 -9.15 17.95
N ASN A 454 -21.74 -9.28 16.89
CA ASN A 454 -21.92 -10.30 15.88
C ASN A 454 -20.62 -10.52 15.09
N LEU A 455 -20.39 -11.79 14.75
CA LEU A 455 -19.41 -12.19 13.77
C LEU A 455 -20.05 -12.10 12.38
N GLU A 456 -19.44 -11.32 11.51
CA GLU A 456 -19.82 -11.14 10.11
C GLU A 456 -18.73 -11.73 9.22
N TYR A 457 -19.10 -12.70 8.41
CA TYR A 457 -18.22 -13.23 7.37
C TYR A 457 -18.35 -12.37 6.12
N LEU A 458 -17.22 -12.15 5.45
CA LEU A 458 -17.22 -11.48 4.16
C LEU A 458 -17.93 -12.39 3.15
N ASN A 459 -19.12 -12.00 2.70
CA ASN A 459 -19.91 -12.78 1.75
C ASN A 459 -19.36 -12.65 0.32
N ARG A 460 -18.15 -13.18 0.09
CA ARG A 460 -17.53 -13.28 -1.22
C ARG A 460 -17.46 -14.74 -1.65
N PRO A 461 -17.58 -15.02 -2.96
CA PRO A 461 -17.38 -16.37 -3.44
C PRO A 461 -15.94 -16.82 -3.11
N ILE A 462 -15.82 -18.02 -2.57
CA ILE A 462 -14.53 -18.68 -2.40
C ILE A 462 -13.93 -18.87 -3.79
N PHE A 463 -12.63 -18.60 -3.92
CA PHE A 463 -11.93 -18.81 -5.19
C PHE A 463 -12.05 -20.27 -5.62
N ASP A 464 -12.68 -20.49 -6.77
CA ASP A 464 -12.75 -21.77 -7.43
C ASP A 464 -12.66 -21.58 -8.94
N HIS A 465 -11.46 -21.76 -9.47
CA HIS A 465 -11.22 -21.61 -10.91
C HIS A 465 -11.96 -22.64 -11.78
N THR A 466 -12.50 -23.70 -11.19
CA THR A 466 -13.28 -24.72 -11.91
C THR A 466 -14.76 -24.34 -12.03
N ASN A 467 -15.24 -23.43 -11.19
CA ASN A 467 -16.62 -22.97 -11.20
C ASN A 467 -16.82 -21.82 -12.21
N ARG A 468 -17.37 -22.18 -13.38
CA ARG A 468 -17.64 -21.23 -14.49
C ARG A 468 -18.76 -20.23 -14.21
N GLU A 469 -19.56 -20.44 -13.17
CA GLU A 469 -20.63 -19.51 -12.80
C GLU A 469 -20.11 -18.35 -11.92
N LEU A 470 -18.87 -18.43 -11.42
CA LEU A 470 -18.26 -17.30 -10.71
C LEU A 470 -18.12 -16.10 -11.65
N PRO A 471 -18.60 -14.89 -11.27
CA PRO A 471 -18.59 -13.71 -12.13
C PRO A 471 -17.20 -13.40 -12.72
N GLU A 472 -16.15 -13.54 -11.92
CA GLU A 472 -14.77 -13.27 -12.32
C GLU A 472 -14.26 -14.29 -13.35
N ILE A 473 -14.60 -15.58 -13.18
CA ILE A 473 -14.23 -16.64 -14.12
C ILE A 473 -15.02 -16.49 -15.42
N LYS A 474 -16.32 -16.24 -15.32
CA LYS A 474 -17.20 -15.98 -16.46
C LYS A 474 -16.75 -14.76 -17.28
N ALA A 475 -16.28 -13.70 -16.62
CA ALA A 475 -15.70 -12.54 -17.29
C ALA A 475 -14.43 -12.91 -18.09
N ILE A 476 -13.55 -13.74 -17.50
CA ILE A 476 -12.35 -14.25 -18.18
C ILE A 476 -12.70 -15.18 -19.35
N GLU A 477 -13.77 -15.98 -19.25
CA GLU A 477 -14.25 -16.84 -20.33
C GLU A 477 -14.93 -16.06 -21.46
N ASN A 478 -15.63 -14.98 -21.15
CA ASN A 478 -16.35 -14.17 -22.14
C ASN A 478 -15.50 -13.08 -22.79
N ASN A 479 -14.27 -12.83 -22.34
CA ASN A 479 -13.38 -11.87 -22.98
C ASN A 479 -12.88 -12.40 -24.33
N LYS A 480 -13.58 -12.03 -25.40
CA LYS A 480 -13.24 -12.43 -26.77
C LYS A 480 -11.87 -11.91 -27.23
N GLU A 481 -11.51 -10.66 -26.93
CA GLU A 481 -10.21 -10.07 -27.31
C GLU A 481 -9.05 -10.88 -26.72
N TYR A 482 -9.15 -11.24 -25.45
CA TYR A 482 -8.17 -12.07 -24.76
C TYR A 482 -8.13 -13.50 -25.29
N ASN A 483 -9.28 -14.14 -25.48
CA ASN A 483 -9.33 -15.53 -25.97
C ASN A 483 -8.77 -15.63 -27.40
N ASP A 484 -9.15 -14.72 -28.30
CA ASP A 484 -8.63 -14.68 -29.68
C ASP A 484 -7.09 -14.51 -29.68
N ALA A 485 -6.56 -13.62 -28.82
CA ALA A 485 -5.12 -13.44 -28.66
C ALA A 485 -4.43 -14.67 -28.05
N ALA A 486 -5.05 -15.32 -27.05
CA ALA A 486 -4.52 -16.53 -26.43
C ALA A 486 -4.49 -17.71 -27.40
N ASP A 487 -5.52 -17.87 -28.24
CA ASP A 487 -5.60 -18.91 -29.28
C ASP A 487 -4.48 -18.74 -30.31
N LEU A 488 -4.28 -17.51 -30.80
CA LEU A 488 -3.16 -17.19 -31.69
C LEU A 488 -1.81 -17.45 -31.01
N ALA A 489 -1.66 -17.03 -29.76
CA ALA A 489 -0.43 -17.22 -29.00
C ALA A 489 -0.08 -18.70 -28.81
N ARG A 490 -1.08 -19.57 -28.57
CA ARG A 490 -0.90 -21.03 -28.51
C ARG A 490 -0.53 -21.64 -29.87
N LEU A 491 -1.13 -21.14 -30.95
CA LEU A 491 -0.78 -21.56 -32.31
C LEU A 491 0.66 -21.19 -32.67
N GLU A 492 1.12 -19.99 -32.31
CA GLU A 492 2.51 -19.58 -32.56
C GLU A 492 3.50 -20.33 -31.67
N ALA A 493 3.12 -20.58 -30.41
CA ALA A 493 3.89 -21.40 -29.48
C ALA A 493 4.10 -22.84 -29.97
N SER A 494 3.09 -23.46 -30.59
CA SER A 494 3.18 -24.85 -31.07
C SER A 494 4.10 -25.03 -32.27
N LYS A 495 4.43 -23.93 -32.97
CA LYS A 495 5.41 -23.92 -34.08
C LYS A 495 6.86 -23.85 -33.59
N VAL A 496 7.09 -23.57 -32.31
CA VAL A 496 8.43 -23.47 -31.73
C VAL A 496 8.99 -24.87 -31.50
N ASP A 497 10.14 -25.17 -32.14
CA ASP A 497 10.84 -26.44 -31.93
C ASP A 497 11.53 -26.46 -30.56
N ILE A 498 11.01 -27.30 -29.66
CA ILE A 498 11.58 -27.56 -28.33
C ILE A 498 12.21 -28.96 -28.20
N SER A 499 12.40 -29.67 -29.33
CA SER A 499 12.95 -31.03 -29.36
C SER A 499 14.46 -31.07 -29.18
N GLN A 500 15.16 -29.97 -29.50
CA GLN A 500 16.62 -29.89 -29.42
C GLN A 500 17.10 -30.00 -27.97
N ALA A 501 17.82 -31.09 -27.67
CA ALA A 501 18.56 -31.22 -26.42
C ALA A 501 19.85 -30.39 -26.47
N PHE A 502 20.12 -29.66 -25.39
CA PHE A 502 21.37 -28.95 -25.15
C PHE A 502 21.70 -29.00 -23.66
N PRO A 503 22.94 -28.74 -23.23
CA PRO A 503 23.27 -28.65 -21.81
C PRO A 503 22.29 -27.77 -21.03
N GLY A 504 21.65 -28.32 -20.00
CA GLY A 504 20.73 -27.60 -19.11
C GLY A 504 19.33 -27.36 -19.67
N HIS A 505 18.97 -27.96 -20.82
CA HIS A 505 17.66 -27.81 -21.45
C HIS A 505 16.48 -28.23 -20.54
N ASP A 506 16.73 -29.12 -19.59
CA ASP A 506 15.82 -29.73 -18.62
C ASP A 506 15.89 -29.11 -17.21
N VAL A 507 16.75 -28.10 -17.01
CA VAL A 507 16.73 -27.27 -15.80
C VAL A 507 15.43 -26.50 -15.76
N GLU A 508 14.74 -26.56 -14.62
CA GLU A 508 13.48 -25.85 -14.39
C GLU A 508 13.74 -24.57 -13.59
N VAL A 509 13.24 -23.44 -14.10
CA VAL A 509 13.28 -22.15 -13.42
C VAL A 509 11.87 -21.80 -12.98
N ILE A 510 11.71 -21.55 -11.68
CA ILE A 510 10.44 -21.23 -11.04
C ILE A 510 10.53 -19.84 -10.40
N THR A 511 9.88 -18.85 -11.00
CA THR A 511 9.86 -17.48 -10.48
C THR A 511 8.73 -17.33 -9.47
N LEU A 512 9.02 -17.57 -8.19
CA LEU A 512 8.03 -17.53 -7.10
C LEU A 512 7.54 -16.11 -6.80
N GLY A 513 8.38 -15.10 -7.03
CA GLY A 513 8.03 -13.69 -6.92
C GLY A 513 8.89 -12.83 -7.85
N THR A 514 8.28 -11.78 -8.41
CA THR A 514 8.82 -11.06 -9.58
C THR A 514 8.76 -9.53 -9.48
N GLY A 515 8.32 -9.00 -8.34
CA GLY A 515 8.13 -7.57 -8.11
C GLY A 515 9.21 -6.94 -7.25
N SER A 516 9.38 -5.63 -7.40
CA SER A 516 10.38 -4.84 -6.69
C SER A 516 9.85 -4.11 -5.45
N SER A 517 10.71 -4.00 -4.43
CA SER A 517 10.61 -3.16 -3.23
C SER A 517 9.56 -3.56 -2.18
N ILE A 518 8.29 -3.64 -2.56
CA ILE A 518 7.16 -3.91 -1.65
C ILE A 518 6.38 -5.09 -2.21
N PRO A 519 5.64 -5.90 -1.45
CA PRO A 519 4.68 -6.85 -2.03
C PRO A 519 3.42 -6.14 -2.56
N ALA A 520 3.01 -6.37 -3.82
CA ALA A 520 1.78 -5.81 -4.39
C ALA A 520 0.67 -6.83 -4.59
N LYS A 521 -0.48 -6.31 -5.04
CA LYS A 521 -1.69 -7.05 -5.42
C LYS A 521 -1.41 -8.19 -6.43
N TYR A 522 -0.57 -7.95 -7.44
CA TYR A 522 -0.35 -8.89 -8.55
C TYR A 522 0.97 -9.66 -8.48
N ARG A 523 2.03 -9.02 -7.97
CA ARG A 523 3.39 -9.58 -7.88
C ARG A 523 3.87 -9.57 -6.44
N ASN A 524 4.46 -10.67 -6.00
CA ASN A 524 5.22 -10.75 -4.76
C ASN A 524 6.65 -10.25 -4.99
N VAL A 525 7.39 -10.02 -3.91
CA VAL A 525 8.81 -9.65 -3.96
C VAL A 525 9.70 -10.78 -4.48
N SER A 526 10.89 -10.44 -4.98
CA SER A 526 11.83 -11.35 -5.67
C SER A 526 12.07 -12.68 -4.96
N ALA A 527 11.85 -13.77 -5.69
CA ALA A 527 12.32 -15.10 -5.32
C ALA A 527 12.31 -16.01 -6.55
N THR A 528 13.44 -16.67 -6.85
CA THR A 528 13.54 -17.60 -7.98
C THR A 528 14.16 -18.92 -7.54
N LEU A 529 13.42 -20.02 -7.70
CA LEU A 529 13.89 -21.37 -7.43
C LEU A 529 14.35 -22.03 -8.74
N VAL A 530 15.59 -22.50 -8.78
CA VAL A 530 16.14 -23.25 -9.92
C VAL A 530 16.27 -24.71 -9.50
N LYS A 531 15.55 -25.61 -10.18
CA LYS A 531 15.60 -27.04 -9.96
C LYS A 531 16.49 -27.69 -11.02
N ILE A 532 17.49 -28.43 -10.54
CA ILE A 532 18.48 -29.12 -11.33
C ILE A 532 18.15 -30.61 -11.27
N PRO A 533 17.73 -31.22 -12.40
CA PRO A 533 17.36 -32.64 -12.46
C PRO A 533 18.42 -33.53 -11.84
N ASP A 534 18.01 -34.52 -11.04
CA ASP A 534 18.87 -35.48 -10.34
C ASP A 534 19.82 -34.93 -9.25
N TYR A 535 19.95 -33.60 -9.10
CA TYR A 535 20.86 -32.98 -8.12
C TYR A 535 20.14 -32.30 -6.95
N GLY A 536 19.10 -31.51 -7.22
CA GLY A 536 18.37 -30.75 -6.19
C GLY A 536 18.02 -29.34 -6.66
N SER A 537 18.01 -28.37 -5.75
CA SER A 537 17.64 -26.99 -6.10
C SER A 537 18.46 -25.91 -5.40
N ILE A 538 18.51 -24.74 -6.04
CA ILE A 538 19.07 -23.50 -5.51
C ILE A 538 18.01 -22.39 -5.53
N MET A 539 17.89 -21.66 -4.42
CA MET A 539 17.06 -20.46 -4.33
C MET A 539 17.91 -19.22 -4.60
N LEU A 540 17.48 -18.36 -5.52
CA LEU A 540 18.09 -17.08 -5.86
C LEU A 540 17.20 -15.96 -5.32
N ASP A 541 17.64 -15.36 -4.22
CA ASP A 541 16.86 -14.47 -3.35
C ASP A 541 15.56 -15.11 -2.83
N ALA A 542 15.10 -14.62 -1.68
CA ALA A 542 13.83 -15.01 -1.09
C ALA A 542 13.30 -13.87 -0.23
N GLY A 543 12.52 -12.98 -0.86
CA GLY A 543 11.79 -11.93 -0.17
C GLY A 543 10.63 -12.44 0.70
N GLU A 544 9.93 -11.52 1.35
CA GLU A 544 8.76 -11.84 2.18
C GLU A 544 7.71 -12.66 1.39
N GLY A 545 7.19 -13.74 1.99
CA GLY A 545 6.15 -14.60 1.44
C GLY A 545 6.64 -15.70 0.49
N THR A 546 7.95 -15.91 0.33
CA THR A 546 8.47 -16.95 -0.58
C THR A 546 7.97 -18.35 -0.22
N TYR A 547 7.95 -18.71 1.07
CA TYR A 547 7.44 -20.02 1.50
C TYR A 547 5.94 -20.18 1.20
N GLY A 548 5.13 -19.14 1.42
CA GLY A 548 3.73 -19.09 0.99
C GLY A 548 3.55 -19.31 -0.50
N GLN A 549 4.37 -18.67 -1.34
CA GLN A 549 4.35 -18.88 -2.79
C GLN A 549 4.72 -20.32 -3.16
N MET A 550 5.66 -20.97 -2.43
CA MET A 550 5.97 -22.40 -2.62
C MET A 550 4.79 -23.31 -2.26
N ILE A 551 4.06 -23.02 -1.17
CA ILE A 551 2.81 -23.74 -0.83
C ILE A 551 1.82 -23.64 -2.00
N ARG A 552 1.65 -22.45 -2.57
CA ARG A 552 0.75 -22.24 -3.71
C ARG A 552 1.25 -22.91 -4.99
N ARG A 553 2.56 -23.05 -5.19
CA ARG A 553 3.11 -23.72 -6.38
C ARG A 553 3.02 -25.25 -6.30
N PHE A 554 3.38 -25.82 -5.16
CA PHE A 554 3.58 -27.28 -5.01
C PHE A 554 2.43 -27.99 -4.28
N GLY A 555 1.65 -27.26 -3.48
CA GLY A 555 0.72 -27.86 -2.53
C GLY A 555 1.45 -28.37 -1.27
N ILE A 556 0.72 -28.49 -0.17
CA ILE A 556 1.28 -28.83 1.16
C ILE A 556 1.96 -30.21 1.13
N GLU A 557 1.34 -31.21 0.50
CA GLU A 557 1.83 -32.59 0.45
C GLU A 557 3.18 -32.74 -0.27
N SER A 558 3.41 -31.97 -1.34
CA SER A 558 4.65 -32.07 -2.13
C SER A 558 5.73 -31.10 -1.67
N LEU A 559 5.39 -30.08 -0.86
CA LEU A 559 6.31 -29.04 -0.43
C LEU A 559 7.48 -29.59 0.40
N GLU A 560 7.22 -30.58 1.25
CA GLU A 560 8.25 -31.21 2.08
C GLU A 560 9.38 -31.82 1.23
N ARG A 561 9.03 -32.44 0.08
CA ARG A 561 10.01 -32.97 -0.89
C ARG A 561 10.85 -31.85 -1.50
N GLU A 562 10.21 -30.74 -1.86
CA GLU A 562 10.92 -29.58 -2.42
C GLU A 562 11.88 -28.97 -1.39
N MET A 563 11.45 -28.86 -0.13
CA MET A 563 12.31 -28.40 0.98
C MET A 563 13.49 -29.35 1.25
N ARG A 564 13.31 -30.68 1.12
CA ARG A 564 14.42 -31.65 1.19
C ARG A 564 15.42 -31.50 0.04
N SER A 565 14.93 -31.16 -1.15
CA SER A 565 15.76 -30.97 -2.35
C SER A 565 16.63 -29.71 -2.31
N LEU A 566 16.20 -28.68 -1.56
CA LEU A 566 16.86 -27.39 -1.48
C LEU A 566 18.27 -27.53 -0.85
N GLY A 567 19.29 -27.32 -1.67
CA GLY A 567 20.70 -27.47 -1.28
C GLY A 567 21.41 -26.14 -1.01
N CYS A 568 20.97 -25.06 -1.65
CA CYS A 568 21.62 -23.76 -1.56
C CYS A 568 20.60 -22.61 -1.60
N ILE A 569 20.86 -21.56 -0.82
CA ILE A 569 20.19 -20.25 -0.93
C ILE A 569 21.27 -19.22 -1.24
N PHE A 570 21.10 -18.46 -2.32
CA PHE A 570 21.92 -17.31 -2.65
C PHE A 570 21.15 -16.03 -2.32
N VAL A 571 21.79 -15.10 -1.61
CA VAL A 571 21.27 -13.74 -1.37
C VAL A 571 22.17 -12.75 -2.09
N SER A 572 21.58 -11.93 -2.97
CA SER A 572 22.28 -10.94 -3.79
C SER A 572 22.77 -9.76 -2.95
N HIS A 573 21.92 -9.21 -2.09
CA HIS A 573 22.21 -8.03 -1.27
C HIS A 573 21.23 -7.88 -0.09
N LEU A 574 21.31 -6.76 0.66
CA LEU A 574 20.60 -6.59 1.93
C LEU A 574 19.26 -5.85 1.87
N HIS A 575 18.75 -5.45 0.71
CA HIS A 575 17.40 -4.87 0.67
C HIS A 575 16.35 -5.94 1.05
N ALA A 576 15.36 -5.50 1.82
CA ALA A 576 14.44 -6.39 2.52
C ALA A 576 13.62 -7.30 1.58
N ASP A 577 13.32 -6.81 0.39
CA ASP A 577 12.59 -7.51 -0.67
C ASP A 577 13.34 -8.71 -1.27
N HIS A 578 14.61 -8.93 -0.94
CA HIS A 578 15.40 -10.05 -1.44
C HIS A 578 15.70 -11.14 -0.40
N HIS A 579 15.45 -10.91 0.90
CA HIS A 579 15.95 -11.85 1.91
C HIS A 579 15.08 -12.10 3.13
N LEU A 580 14.00 -11.34 3.36
CA LEU A 580 13.17 -11.56 4.55
C LEU A 580 12.61 -13.01 4.61
N GLY A 581 12.20 -13.60 3.49
CA GLY A 581 11.69 -14.98 3.45
C GLY A 581 12.75 -16.06 3.70
N VAL A 582 14.05 -15.74 3.68
CA VAL A 582 15.12 -16.72 3.90
C VAL A 582 15.02 -17.36 5.29
N VAL A 583 14.63 -16.60 6.31
CA VAL A 583 14.50 -17.13 7.68
C VAL A 583 13.45 -18.23 7.72
N GLN A 584 12.27 -18.00 7.14
CA GLN A 584 11.21 -19.00 7.08
C GLN A 584 11.64 -20.22 6.26
N LEU A 585 12.33 -20.03 5.13
CA LEU A 585 12.86 -21.15 4.35
C LEU A 585 13.84 -22.00 5.14
N ILE A 586 14.75 -21.39 5.93
CA ILE A 586 15.67 -22.14 6.78
C ILE A 586 14.88 -22.93 7.84
N ARG A 587 13.95 -22.31 8.57
CA ARG A 587 13.12 -22.98 9.58
C ARG A 587 12.43 -24.21 8.99
N LYS A 588 11.74 -24.02 7.86
CA LYS A 588 10.98 -25.10 7.18
C LYS A 588 11.88 -26.13 6.53
N TRP A 589 13.08 -25.77 6.10
CA TRP A 589 14.08 -26.73 5.67
C TRP A 589 14.54 -27.63 6.81
N TYR A 590 14.75 -27.08 8.01
CA TYR A 590 15.11 -27.88 9.20
C TYR A 590 13.99 -28.83 9.62
N GLU A 591 12.74 -28.38 9.58
CA GLU A 591 11.56 -29.22 9.84
C GLU A 591 11.48 -30.39 8.84
N ALA A 592 11.64 -30.13 7.54
CA ALA A 592 11.55 -31.17 6.50
C ALA A 592 12.75 -32.13 6.45
N ASN A 593 13.93 -31.70 6.94
CA ASN A 593 15.16 -32.48 6.92
C ASN A 593 15.53 -32.95 8.33
N GLU A 594 14.91 -34.04 8.79
CA GLU A 594 15.22 -34.66 10.10
C GLU A 594 16.61 -35.30 10.15
N ASP A 595 17.13 -35.75 9.00
CA ASP A 595 18.48 -36.30 8.88
C ASP A 595 19.52 -35.26 9.34
N LYS A 596 20.22 -35.61 10.43
CA LYS A 596 21.21 -34.75 11.08
C LYS A 596 22.47 -34.55 10.23
N THR A 597 22.67 -35.34 9.17
CA THR A 597 23.80 -35.21 8.25
C THR A 597 23.53 -34.18 7.13
N SER A 598 22.26 -33.96 6.79
CA SER A 598 21.86 -32.97 5.79
C SER A 598 22.28 -31.56 6.20
N CYS A 599 22.85 -30.82 5.24
CA CYS A 599 23.29 -29.44 5.40
C CYS A 599 22.66 -28.53 4.33
N LEU A 600 22.32 -27.31 4.73
CA LEU A 600 21.87 -26.23 3.84
C LEU A 600 23.00 -25.21 3.70
N THR A 601 23.35 -24.86 2.46
CA THR A 601 24.34 -23.82 2.20
C THR A 601 23.66 -22.48 1.96
N VAL A 602 24.16 -21.42 2.60
CA VAL A 602 23.71 -20.04 2.35
C VAL A 602 24.90 -19.23 1.87
N ILE A 603 24.83 -18.75 0.63
CA ILE A 603 25.81 -17.88 0.01
C ILE A 603 25.23 -16.47 0.02
N ALA A 604 25.79 -15.57 0.84
CA ALA A 604 25.20 -14.24 1.04
C ALA A 604 26.26 -13.22 1.45
N PRO A 605 25.97 -11.90 1.44
CA PRO A 605 26.90 -10.90 1.93
C PRO A 605 27.26 -11.19 3.40
N ARG A 606 28.52 -10.96 3.80
CA ARG A 606 28.95 -11.14 5.20
C ARG A 606 28.02 -10.44 6.19
N VAL A 607 27.49 -9.29 5.80
CA VAL A 607 26.59 -8.51 6.64
C VAL A 607 25.23 -9.15 6.88
N PHE A 608 24.75 -10.02 5.98
CA PHE A 608 23.57 -10.85 6.16
C PHE A 608 23.84 -11.96 7.19
N ARG A 609 25.02 -12.59 7.16
CA ARG A 609 25.44 -13.57 8.19
C ARG A 609 25.36 -12.99 9.59
N ASP A 610 25.88 -11.77 9.76
CA ASP A 610 25.90 -11.12 11.06
C ASP A 610 24.46 -10.86 11.55
N TRP A 611 23.58 -10.37 10.67
CA TRP A 611 22.16 -10.19 10.98
C TRP A 611 21.50 -11.52 11.37
N LEU A 612 21.66 -12.56 10.55
CA LEU A 612 21.08 -13.87 10.82
C LEU A 612 21.60 -14.46 12.14
N ASN A 613 22.88 -14.24 12.46
CA ASN A 613 23.47 -14.66 13.73
C ASN A 613 22.91 -13.90 14.95
N GLU A 614 22.57 -12.63 14.79
CA GLU A 614 21.87 -11.86 15.83
C GLU A 614 20.41 -12.31 15.93
N TYR A 615 19.75 -12.57 14.81
CA TYR A 615 18.38 -13.09 14.81
C TYR A 615 18.28 -14.50 15.42
N CYS A 616 19.23 -15.39 15.16
CA CYS A 616 19.30 -16.72 15.81
C CYS A 616 19.48 -16.65 17.34
N GLN A 617 19.75 -15.47 17.92
CA GLN A 617 19.73 -15.26 19.37
C GLN A 617 18.31 -14.94 19.88
N VAL A 618 17.38 -14.52 19.02
CA VAL A 618 15.98 -14.24 19.35
C VAL A 618 15.15 -15.52 19.36
N GLU A 619 15.32 -16.36 18.33
CA GLU A 619 14.68 -17.67 18.22
C GLU A 619 15.62 -18.72 17.61
N PHE A 620 15.28 -20.00 17.79
CA PHE A 620 15.98 -21.08 17.10
C PHE A 620 15.51 -21.19 15.65
N VAL A 621 16.36 -20.75 14.70
CA VAL A 621 16.12 -20.87 13.25
C VAL A 621 16.82 -22.10 12.67
N GLY A 622 17.96 -22.49 13.23
CA GLY A 622 18.78 -23.59 12.73
C GLY A 622 20.10 -23.72 13.48
N ASN A 623 20.74 -24.88 13.33
CA ASN A 623 22.03 -25.18 13.95
C ASN A 623 23.20 -24.87 13.00
N ARG A 624 24.18 -24.07 13.44
CA ARG A 624 25.43 -23.77 12.70
C ARG A 624 26.19 -24.99 12.15
N ARG A 625 26.02 -26.18 12.73
CA ARG A 625 26.60 -27.42 12.21
C ARG A 625 25.97 -27.84 10.87
N ARG A 626 24.69 -27.55 10.66
CA ARG A 626 23.93 -27.93 9.46
C ARG A 626 23.68 -26.75 8.51
N LEU A 627 23.69 -25.52 9.02
CA LEU A 627 23.62 -24.31 8.20
C LEU A 627 25.04 -23.82 7.87
N LYS A 628 25.48 -24.03 6.62
CA LYS A 628 26.82 -23.68 6.14
C LYS A 628 26.79 -22.34 5.44
N PHE A 629 27.39 -21.33 6.05
CA PHE A 629 27.44 -19.99 5.47
C PHE A 629 28.72 -19.78 4.66
N ILE A 630 28.59 -19.19 3.47
CA ILE A 630 29.71 -18.74 2.63
C ILE A 630 29.49 -17.26 2.31
N SER A 631 30.50 -16.43 2.54
CA SER A 631 30.37 -15.00 2.23
C SER A 631 30.69 -14.70 0.77
N ASN A 632 29.87 -13.86 0.14
CA ASN A 632 30.08 -13.41 -1.25
C ASN A 632 31.48 -12.80 -1.43
N GLU A 633 31.92 -12.00 -0.46
CA GLU A 633 33.21 -11.32 -0.43
C GLU A 633 34.40 -12.30 -0.51
N ASN A 634 34.32 -13.42 0.21
CA ASN A 634 35.40 -14.40 0.27
C ASN A 634 35.51 -15.22 -1.02
N LEU A 635 34.41 -15.38 -1.77
CA LEU A 635 34.44 -16.05 -3.07
C LEU A 635 35.01 -15.17 -4.18
N LEU A 636 34.88 -13.84 -4.07
CA LEU A 636 35.47 -12.87 -5.00
C LEU A 636 36.98 -12.72 -4.81
N THR A 637 37.42 -12.68 -3.55
CA THR A 637 38.83 -12.51 -3.21
C THR A 637 39.45 -13.88 -2.97
N HIS A 638 40.09 -14.46 -3.98
CA HIS A 638 40.86 -15.73 -3.89
C HIS A 638 41.92 -15.78 -2.76
N ARG A 639 42.07 -14.72 -1.95
CA ARG A 639 43.14 -14.52 -0.99
C ARG A 639 42.80 -14.94 0.44
N GLN A 640 41.53 -15.10 0.86
CA GLN A 640 41.19 -15.40 2.26
C GLN A 640 39.86 -16.18 2.47
N ALA A 641 39.55 -17.20 1.67
CA ALA A 641 38.44 -18.09 2.03
C ALA A 641 38.85 -18.96 3.25
N TYR A 642 38.06 -18.90 4.33
CA TYR A 642 38.27 -19.75 5.50
C TYR A 642 38.14 -21.24 5.12
N PRO A 643 38.92 -22.17 5.73
CA PRO A 643 38.87 -23.60 5.39
C PRO A 643 37.45 -24.20 5.43
N ASP A 644 36.62 -23.75 6.36
CA ASP A 644 35.23 -24.18 6.50
C ASP A 644 34.36 -23.70 5.33
N GLU A 645 34.57 -22.47 4.83
CA GLU A 645 33.84 -21.92 3.68
C GLU A 645 34.26 -22.63 2.38
N ILE A 646 35.54 -22.98 2.22
CA ILE A 646 36.02 -23.79 1.09
C ILE A 646 35.40 -25.19 1.11
N THR A 647 35.36 -25.81 2.29
CA THR A 647 34.74 -27.13 2.46
C THR A 647 33.24 -27.08 2.13
N ALA A 648 32.53 -26.06 2.63
CA ALA A 648 31.13 -25.83 2.30
C ALA A 648 30.92 -25.61 0.79
N LEU A 649 31.79 -24.83 0.15
CA LEU A 649 31.75 -24.58 -1.29
C LEU A 649 31.93 -25.88 -2.09
N ASN A 650 32.93 -26.69 -1.75
CA ASN A 650 33.17 -27.98 -2.42
C ASN A 650 31.99 -28.94 -2.23
N ASN A 651 31.40 -28.96 -1.03
CA ASN A 651 30.23 -29.80 -0.74
C ASN A 651 29.01 -29.37 -1.55
N VAL A 652 28.70 -28.07 -1.64
CA VAL A 652 27.55 -27.59 -2.42
C VAL A 652 27.79 -27.77 -3.92
N LYS A 653 29.02 -27.56 -4.42
CA LYS A 653 29.40 -27.85 -5.80
C LYS A 653 29.16 -29.31 -6.15
N LYS A 654 29.65 -30.23 -5.32
CA LYS A 654 29.44 -31.67 -5.50
C LYS A 654 27.96 -32.06 -5.43
N ARG A 655 27.21 -31.50 -4.48
CA ARG A 655 25.78 -31.79 -4.30
C ARG A 655 24.94 -31.33 -5.49
N LEU A 656 25.23 -30.16 -6.05
CA LEU A 656 24.44 -29.53 -7.11
C LEU A 656 25.07 -29.67 -8.52
N GLY A 657 26.15 -30.46 -8.66
CA GLY A 657 26.83 -30.70 -9.93
C GLY A 657 27.52 -29.46 -10.52
N PHE A 658 27.92 -28.50 -9.68
CA PHE A 658 28.52 -27.25 -10.16
C PHE A 658 30.03 -27.36 -10.36
N SER A 659 30.50 -27.02 -11.55
CA SER A 659 31.91 -26.79 -11.86
C SER A 659 32.37 -25.40 -11.41
N LEU A 660 31.47 -24.41 -11.41
CA LEU A 660 31.72 -23.04 -10.97
C LEU A 660 30.56 -22.48 -10.14
N VAL A 661 30.89 -21.79 -9.04
CA VAL A 661 29.96 -20.92 -8.30
C VAL A 661 30.73 -19.63 -8.00
N ARG A 662 30.34 -18.53 -8.62
CA ARG A 662 31.08 -17.26 -8.55
C ARG A 662 30.12 -16.08 -8.38
N PRO A 663 30.12 -15.41 -7.22
CA PRO A 663 29.49 -14.11 -7.07
C PRO A 663 30.20 -13.07 -7.95
N ILE A 664 29.46 -12.04 -8.37
CA ILE A 664 29.94 -10.97 -9.24
C ILE A 664 29.59 -9.64 -8.57
N GLU A 665 30.55 -8.73 -8.38
CA GLU A 665 30.22 -7.39 -7.87
C GLU A 665 29.40 -6.61 -8.91
N VAL A 666 28.27 -6.06 -8.47
CA VAL A 666 27.33 -5.30 -9.32
C VAL A 666 27.11 -3.87 -8.83
N ILE A 667 26.43 -3.04 -9.62
CA ILE A 667 26.31 -1.60 -9.40
C ILE A 667 24.94 -1.27 -8.79
N HIS A 668 24.80 -1.36 -7.47
CA HIS A 668 23.54 -1.05 -6.78
C HIS A 668 23.77 -0.43 -5.39
N CYS A 669 23.66 -1.21 -4.32
CA CYS A 669 24.05 -0.82 -2.97
C CYS A 669 25.40 -1.44 -2.60
N ARG A 670 25.90 -1.12 -1.40
CA ARG A 670 27.14 -1.72 -0.91
C ARG A 670 26.92 -3.21 -0.65
N TRP A 671 27.89 -4.03 -1.06
CA TRP A 671 27.82 -5.50 -0.97
C TRP A 671 26.65 -6.09 -1.77
N ALA A 672 26.42 -5.53 -2.96
CA ALA A 672 25.50 -6.10 -3.94
C ALA A 672 26.23 -7.01 -4.93
N TYR A 673 25.65 -8.20 -5.16
CA TYR A 673 26.24 -9.22 -5.99
C TYR A 673 25.24 -9.86 -6.95
N GLY A 674 25.68 -10.09 -8.19
CA GLY A 674 25.13 -11.11 -9.06
C GLY A 674 25.78 -12.47 -8.79
N LEU A 675 25.33 -13.51 -9.49
CA LEU A 675 25.84 -14.87 -9.38
C LEU A 675 26.02 -15.48 -10.78
N SER A 676 27.17 -16.09 -11.03
CA SER A 676 27.39 -17.00 -12.16
C SER A 676 27.62 -18.41 -11.64
N ILE A 677 26.80 -19.36 -12.11
CA ILE A 677 26.97 -20.79 -11.87
C ILE A 677 27.19 -21.51 -13.19
N GLU A 678 28.14 -22.44 -13.19
CA GLU A 678 28.36 -23.37 -14.30
C GLU A 678 28.24 -24.80 -13.77
N HIS A 679 27.54 -25.63 -14.52
CA HIS A 679 27.34 -27.03 -14.19
C HIS A 679 28.36 -27.91 -14.91
N GLU A 680 28.68 -29.07 -14.36
CA GLU A 680 29.61 -30.05 -14.94
C GLU A 680 29.16 -30.52 -16.34
N ASN A 681 27.85 -30.50 -16.59
CA ASN A 681 27.25 -30.80 -17.90
C ASN A 681 27.39 -29.66 -18.93
N GLY A 682 28.04 -28.54 -18.58
CA GLY A 682 28.43 -27.48 -19.52
C GLY A 682 27.44 -26.31 -19.70
N TRP A 683 26.35 -26.25 -18.94
CA TRP A 683 25.44 -25.11 -18.96
C TRP A 683 25.82 -24.05 -17.93
N LYS A 684 25.39 -22.81 -18.20
CA LYS A 684 25.69 -21.63 -17.40
C LYS A 684 24.46 -20.79 -17.12
N LEU A 685 24.22 -20.47 -15.85
CA LEU A 685 23.16 -19.55 -15.43
C LEU A 685 23.78 -18.34 -14.74
N VAL A 686 23.32 -17.16 -15.13
CA VAL A 686 23.73 -15.87 -14.54
C VAL A 686 22.51 -15.19 -13.94
N TYR A 687 22.61 -14.75 -12.70
CA TYR A 687 21.61 -13.96 -12.00
C TYR A 687 22.17 -12.59 -11.66
N SER A 688 21.47 -11.52 -12.03
CA SER A 688 22.01 -10.16 -11.85
C SER A 688 21.99 -9.68 -10.40
N GLY A 689 21.00 -10.12 -9.60
CA GLY A 689 20.54 -9.33 -8.45
C GLY A 689 20.04 -7.95 -8.90
N ASP A 690 20.05 -6.97 -8.01
CA ASP A 690 19.79 -5.58 -8.37
C ASP A 690 21.05 -4.89 -8.84
N THR A 691 20.98 -4.17 -9.95
CA THR A 691 22.11 -3.51 -10.56
C THR A 691 21.68 -2.49 -11.64
N ARG A 692 22.49 -1.46 -11.85
CA ARG A 692 22.64 -0.79 -13.15
C ARG A 692 23.33 -1.73 -14.16
N PRO A 693 23.27 -1.48 -15.49
CA PRO A 693 24.09 -2.20 -16.46
C PRO A 693 25.55 -2.29 -16.02
N CYS A 694 26.06 -3.52 -15.92
CA CYS A 694 27.33 -3.81 -15.26
C CYS A 694 28.26 -4.62 -16.18
N ASP A 695 29.41 -4.05 -16.53
CA ASP A 695 30.41 -4.71 -17.37
C ASP A 695 30.98 -5.98 -16.74
N ASN A 696 31.11 -6.04 -15.41
CA ASN A 696 31.58 -7.25 -14.73
C ASN A 696 30.59 -8.40 -14.91
N LEU A 697 29.29 -8.11 -14.85
CA LEU A 697 28.23 -9.10 -15.09
C LEU A 697 28.30 -9.62 -16.52
N ILE A 698 28.44 -8.73 -17.51
CA ILE A 698 28.60 -9.07 -18.93
C ILE A 698 29.84 -9.96 -19.15
N LYS A 699 30.99 -9.60 -18.57
CA LYS A 699 32.26 -10.32 -18.75
C LYS A 699 32.22 -11.71 -18.14
N GLU A 700 31.77 -11.82 -16.89
CA GLU A 700 31.68 -13.11 -16.20
C GLU A 700 30.57 -13.98 -16.77
N GLY A 701 29.51 -13.37 -17.33
CA GLY A 701 28.36 -14.06 -17.88
C GLY A 701 28.47 -14.51 -19.34
N GLN A 702 29.59 -14.24 -20.03
CA GLN A 702 29.73 -14.53 -21.46
C GLN A 702 29.25 -15.94 -21.84
N ASN A 703 28.44 -16.01 -22.91
CA ASN A 703 27.83 -17.24 -23.44
C ASN A 703 26.94 -17.98 -22.42
N ALA A 704 26.30 -17.27 -21.49
CA ALA A 704 25.35 -17.87 -20.56
C ALA A 704 24.23 -18.62 -21.30
N THR A 705 23.86 -19.80 -20.78
CA THR A 705 22.67 -20.52 -21.25
C THR A 705 21.40 -19.77 -20.86
N LEU A 706 21.39 -19.18 -19.66
CA LEU A 706 20.29 -18.33 -19.20
C LEU A 706 20.85 -17.15 -18.39
N LEU A 707 20.45 -15.95 -18.76
CA LEU A 707 20.56 -14.75 -17.93
C LEU A 707 19.21 -14.45 -17.30
N ILE A 708 19.15 -14.35 -15.97
CA ILE A 708 18.02 -13.81 -15.22
C ILE A 708 18.43 -12.40 -14.78
N HIS A 709 17.83 -11.37 -15.38
CA HIS A 709 18.23 -9.98 -15.18
C HIS A 709 17.09 -9.14 -14.60
N GLU A 710 17.41 -8.24 -13.68
CA GLU A 710 16.45 -7.24 -13.19
C GLU A 710 16.05 -6.25 -14.30
N ALA A 711 14.78 -5.88 -14.34
CA ALA A 711 14.21 -4.95 -15.30
C ALA A 711 13.20 -4.05 -14.57
N THR A 712 13.68 -3.39 -13.52
CA THR A 712 12.81 -2.68 -12.57
C THR A 712 12.01 -1.57 -13.24
N PHE A 713 12.63 -0.80 -14.13
CA PHE A 713 12.00 0.37 -14.74
C PHE A 713 11.65 0.16 -16.22
N ASP A 714 10.60 0.86 -16.65
CA ASP A 714 10.34 1.06 -18.07
C ASP A 714 11.37 2.01 -18.66
N ASP A 715 11.63 1.94 -19.97
CA ASP A 715 12.61 2.79 -20.65
C ASP A 715 12.28 4.29 -20.57
N THR A 716 11.00 4.65 -20.37
CA THR A 716 10.58 6.03 -20.12
C THR A 716 11.02 6.57 -18.76
N GLU A 717 11.39 5.70 -17.82
CA GLU A 717 11.77 6.03 -16.45
C GLU A 717 13.27 5.89 -16.21
N LYS A 718 14.09 6.08 -17.26
CA LYS A 718 15.55 5.94 -17.19
C LYS A 718 16.21 6.78 -16.10
N GLU A 719 15.77 8.03 -15.91
CA GLU A 719 16.29 8.90 -14.83
C GLU A 719 16.06 8.28 -13.44
N ASN A 720 14.86 7.72 -13.21
CA ASN A 720 14.52 7.02 -11.98
C ASN A 720 15.35 5.73 -11.81
N ALA A 721 15.59 5.00 -12.91
CA ALA A 721 16.43 3.81 -12.92
C ALA A 721 17.89 4.15 -12.53
N GLU A 722 18.44 5.24 -13.05
CA GLU A 722 19.77 5.74 -12.69
C GLU A 722 19.84 6.21 -11.24
N GLU A 723 18.87 7.02 -10.78
CA GLU A 723 18.81 7.53 -9.42
C GLU A 723 18.71 6.41 -8.38
N LYS A 724 17.83 5.42 -8.64
CA LYS A 724 17.60 4.28 -7.75
C LYS A 724 18.51 3.09 -8.02
N ARG A 725 19.43 3.22 -8.99
CA ARG A 725 20.46 2.23 -9.34
C ARG A 725 19.91 0.87 -9.75
N HIS A 726 18.91 0.88 -10.61
CA HIS A 726 18.26 -0.27 -11.23
C HIS A 726 18.32 -0.18 -12.75
N THR A 727 18.01 -1.25 -13.46
CA THR A 727 18.09 -1.32 -14.92
C THR A 727 16.72 -1.09 -15.56
N THR A 728 16.68 -0.41 -16.72
CA THR A 728 15.45 -0.34 -17.53
C THR A 728 15.27 -1.62 -18.35
N THR A 729 14.08 -1.87 -18.89
CA THR A 729 13.86 -3.06 -19.73
C THR A 729 14.80 -3.12 -20.94
N GLY A 730 14.97 -2.04 -21.69
CA GLY A 730 15.86 -1.99 -22.85
C GLY A 730 17.33 -2.17 -22.49
N GLU A 731 17.76 -1.62 -21.35
CA GLU A 731 19.13 -1.78 -20.86
C GLU A 731 19.41 -3.24 -20.41
N ALA A 732 18.44 -3.92 -19.79
CA ALA A 732 18.58 -5.33 -19.41
C ALA A 732 18.71 -6.23 -20.65
N ILE A 733 17.98 -5.91 -21.71
CA ILE A 733 18.09 -6.61 -23.00
C ILE A 733 19.47 -6.39 -23.62
N GLU A 734 19.97 -5.15 -23.61
CA GLU A 734 21.32 -4.83 -24.12
C GLU A 734 22.41 -5.59 -23.35
N VAL A 735 22.27 -5.73 -22.02
CA VAL A 735 23.18 -6.54 -21.21
C VAL A 735 23.16 -8.01 -21.67
N GLY A 736 21.98 -8.59 -21.89
CA GLY A 736 21.85 -9.96 -22.40
C GLY A 736 22.47 -10.16 -23.78
N GLN A 737 22.30 -9.18 -24.68
CA GLN A 737 22.91 -9.19 -26.02
C GLN A 737 24.44 -9.13 -25.94
N LYS A 738 24.99 -8.20 -25.15
CA LYS A 738 26.46 -8.09 -24.95
C LYS A 738 27.07 -9.31 -24.27
N MET A 739 26.28 -10.01 -23.45
CA MET A 739 26.66 -11.27 -22.82
C MET A 739 26.66 -12.45 -23.81
N ASN A 740 26.10 -12.28 -25.01
CA ASN A 740 25.77 -13.38 -25.92
C ASN A 740 24.98 -14.48 -25.19
N ALA A 741 24.05 -14.08 -24.32
CA ALA A 741 23.24 -15.01 -23.56
C ALA A 741 22.27 -15.72 -24.50
N ARG A 742 22.19 -17.06 -24.41
CA ARG A 742 21.26 -17.84 -25.23
C ARG A 742 19.82 -17.39 -24.99
N TYR A 743 19.42 -17.20 -23.73
CA TYR A 743 18.14 -16.63 -23.34
C TYR A 743 18.30 -15.60 -22.22
N THR A 744 17.44 -14.58 -22.23
CA THR A 744 17.35 -13.55 -21.17
C THR A 744 15.94 -13.52 -20.58
N LEU A 745 15.82 -13.89 -19.31
CA LEU A 745 14.59 -13.81 -18.52
C LEU A 745 14.62 -12.53 -17.68
N LEU A 746 13.73 -11.59 -18.01
CA LEU A 746 13.55 -10.34 -17.28
C LEU A 746 12.75 -10.60 -16.02
N ASN A 747 13.18 -10.01 -14.90
CA ASN A 747 12.60 -10.19 -13.58
C ASN A 747 12.63 -8.89 -12.76
N HIS A 748 12.09 -8.92 -11.54
CA HIS A 748 12.16 -7.82 -10.57
C HIS A 748 11.55 -6.50 -11.09
N PHE A 749 10.29 -6.55 -11.52
CA PHE A 749 9.60 -5.42 -12.12
C PHE A 749 9.06 -4.43 -11.07
N SER A 750 9.14 -3.13 -11.37
CA SER A 750 8.43 -2.11 -10.57
C SER A 750 6.94 -2.39 -10.55
N GLN A 751 6.37 -2.41 -9.36
CA GLN A 751 4.95 -2.68 -9.16
C GLN A 751 4.06 -1.48 -9.47
N ARG A 752 4.65 -0.31 -9.74
CA ARG A 752 3.93 0.91 -10.12
C ARG A 752 3.47 0.89 -11.57
N TYR A 753 4.11 0.07 -12.41
CA TYR A 753 3.84 0.04 -13.84
C TYR A 753 3.60 -1.41 -14.29
N PRO A 754 2.34 -1.91 -14.24
CA PRO A 754 2.02 -3.27 -14.68
C PRO A 754 1.97 -3.38 -16.22
N LYS A 755 2.89 -2.73 -16.92
CA LYS A 755 2.98 -2.78 -18.39
C LYS A 755 4.05 -3.77 -18.80
N ILE A 756 3.71 -4.60 -19.78
CA ILE A 756 4.67 -5.48 -20.45
C ILE A 756 5.08 -4.77 -21.74
N PRO A 757 6.34 -4.35 -21.89
CA PRO A 757 6.82 -3.75 -23.12
C PRO A 757 6.66 -4.67 -24.33
N ASN A 758 6.48 -4.08 -25.51
CA ASN A 758 6.50 -4.83 -26.77
C ASN A 758 7.93 -5.26 -27.07
N LEU A 759 8.14 -6.55 -27.29
CA LEU A 759 9.38 -7.07 -27.83
C LEU A 759 9.32 -7.05 -29.36
N SER A 760 10.42 -6.66 -29.99
CA SER A 760 10.60 -6.79 -31.44
C SER A 760 10.83 -8.25 -31.84
N GLU A 761 10.62 -8.60 -33.12
CA GLU A 761 10.90 -9.96 -33.62
C GLU A 761 12.38 -10.36 -33.43
N GLU A 762 13.30 -9.39 -33.44
CA GLU A 762 14.73 -9.58 -33.20
C GLU A 762 15.06 -9.97 -31.74
N GLN A 763 14.14 -9.75 -30.79
CA GLN A 763 14.30 -10.06 -29.37
C GLN A 763 13.64 -11.39 -28.98
N SER A 764 13.59 -12.35 -29.91
CA SER A 764 12.95 -13.67 -29.72
C SER A 764 13.55 -14.56 -28.62
N ASN A 765 14.70 -14.18 -28.04
CA ASN A 765 15.33 -14.86 -26.91
C ASN A 765 15.14 -14.15 -25.55
N VAL A 766 14.33 -13.09 -25.51
CA VAL A 766 13.99 -12.33 -24.30
C VAL A 766 12.58 -12.66 -23.84
N CYS A 767 12.38 -12.86 -22.54
CA CYS A 767 11.07 -13.17 -21.98
C CYS A 767 10.83 -12.48 -20.63
N PHE A 768 9.56 -12.35 -20.23
CA PHE A 768 9.15 -11.76 -18.96
C PHE A 768 8.78 -12.85 -17.95
N SER A 769 9.21 -12.69 -16.70
CA SER A 769 8.76 -13.56 -15.61
C SER A 769 7.41 -13.15 -15.03
N PHE A 770 6.69 -14.13 -14.51
CA PHE A 770 5.51 -13.95 -13.68
C PHE A 770 5.66 -14.78 -12.42
N ASP A 771 5.05 -14.34 -11.33
CA ASP A 771 4.94 -15.14 -10.12
C ASP A 771 4.44 -16.56 -10.48
N LEU A 772 4.90 -17.58 -9.77
CA LEU A 772 4.62 -19.02 -9.96
C LEU A 772 4.87 -19.61 -11.35
N MET A 773 5.43 -18.86 -12.31
CA MET A 773 5.80 -19.39 -13.63
C MET A 773 6.87 -20.48 -13.47
N SER A 774 6.66 -21.63 -14.11
CA SER A 774 7.54 -22.81 -14.11
C SER A 774 8.01 -23.05 -15.53
N THR A 775 9.29 -22.98 -15.84
CA THR A 775 9.73 -23.13 -17.23
C THR A 775 11.02 -23.91 -17.32
N LEU A 776 11.03 -24.96 -18.13
CA LEU A 776 12.27 -25.62 -18.53
C LEU A 776 13.04 -24.69 -19.47
N ILE A 777 14.37 -24.64 -19.39
CA ILE A 777 15.16 -23.72 -20.23
C ILE A 777 14.86 -23.92 -21.73
N LYS A 778 14.60 -25.15 -22.20
CA LYS A 778 14.18 -25.41 -23.60
C LYS A 778 12.85 -24.77 -24.01
N GLN A 779 11.97 -24.48 -23.05
CA GLN A 779 10.64 -23.90 -23.29
C GLN A 779 10.67 -22.38 -23.34
N ILE A 780 11.76 -21.72 -22.94
CA ILE A 780 11.87 -20.25 -22.95
C ILE A 780 11.50 -19.61 -24.29
N PRO A 781 11.90 -20.15 -25.47
CA PRO A 781 11.51 -19.59 -26.77
C PRO A 781 10.00 -19.54 -27.04
N ILE A 782 9.18 -20.25 -26.25
CA ILE A 782 7.71 -20.17 -26.33
C ILE A 782 7.19 -18.86 -25.71
N LEU A 783 7.81 -18.40 -24.62
CA LEU A 783 7.32 -17.26 -23.82
C LEU A 783 7.12 -15.95 -24.63
N PRO A 784 8.03 -15.54 -25.54
CA PRO A 784 7.83 -14.33 -26.35
C PRO A 784 6.54 -14.38 -27.19
N LYS A 785 6.09 -15.57 -27.61
CA LYS A 785 4.85 -15.75 -28.39
C LYS A 785 3.60 -15.42 -27.59
N PHE A 786 3.71 -15.38 -26.26
CA PHE A 786 2.62 -15.05 -25.35
C PHE A 786 2.48 -13.56 -25.05
N THR A 787 3.46 -12.72 -25.43
CA THR A 787 3.53 -11.30 -25.04
C THR A 787 2.25 -10.52 -25.34
N ASN A 788 1.68 -10.66 -26.55
CA ASN A 788 0.46 -9.94 -26.94
C ASN A 788 -0.74 -10.31 -26.05
N ALA A 789 -0.93 -11.61 -25.78
CA ALA A 789 -2.01 -12.06 -24.91
C ALA A 789 -1.77 -11.61 -23.45
N MET A 790 -0.53 -11.68 -22.98
CA MET A 790 -0.17 -11.22 -21.62
C MET A 790 -0.40 -9.72 -21.42
N GLN A 791 -0.18 -8.87 -22.43
CA GLN A 791 -0.48 -7.44 -22.33
C GLN A 791 -1.97 -7.16 -22.07
N LEU A 792 -2.86 -7.95 -22.68
CA LEU A 792 -4.30 -7.84 -22.47
C LEU A 792 -4.73 -8.22 -21.04
N ILE A 793 -3.96 -9.08 -20.36
CA ILE A 793 -4.23 -9.46 -18.96
C ILE A 793 -4.19 -8.23 -18.04
N PHE A 794 -3.24 -7.31 -18.29
CA PHE A 794 -3.00 -6.13 -17.46
C PHE A 794 -3.75 -4.88 -17.93
N LYS A 795 -4.26 -4.87 -19.18
CA LYS A 795 -5.06 -3.78 -19.76
C LYS A 795 -6.40 -3.57 -19.04
N GLU A 796 -7.04 -4.65 -18.59
CA GLU A 796 -8.30 -4.59 -17.80
C GLU A 796 -8.08 -4.20 -16.33
N SER A 797 -6.85 -4.34 -15.82
CA SER A 797 -6.51 -4.02 -14.43
C SER A 797 -6.20 -2.55 -14.18
N GLU A 798 -6.37 -1.70 -15.20
CA GLU A 798 -6.30 -0.23 -15.11
C GLU A 798 -7.53 0.32 -14.33
N GLU A 799 -7.64 0.00 -13.03
CA GLU A 799 -8.22 0.97 -12.08
C GLU A 799 -7.20 2.13 -12.03
N PRO A 800 -7.49 3.33 -12.56
CA PRO A 800 -6.54 4.43 -12.49
C PRO A 800 -6.26 4.77 -11.02
N GLU A 801 -4.97 4.94 -10.69
CA GLU A 801 -4.45 5.15 -9.32
C GLU A 801 -5.08 6.30 -8.55
N ASP A 802 -5.81 7.21 -9.21
CA ASP A 802 -6.62 8.23 -8.55
C ASP A 802 -7.59 7.60 -7.53
N GLU A 803 -8.06 6.37 -7.74
CA GLU A 803 -8.96 5.68 -6.83
C GLU A 803 -8.33 5.18 -5.52
N GLN A 804 -7.00 5.05 -5.43
CA GLN A 804 -6.36 4.67 -4.18
C GLN A 804 -6.24 5.84 -3.21
N ASN A 805 -6.20 7.07 -3.73
CA ASN A 805 -6.18 8.32 -2.96
C ASN A 805 -7.55 9.02 -2.87
N MET A 806 -8.55 8.58 -3.63
CA MET A 806 -9.91 9.12 -3.59
C MET A 806 -10.66 8.75 -2.31
N THR A 807 -11.35 9.75 -1.78
CA THR A 807 -12.31 9.65 -0.68
C THR A 807 -13.53 8.81 -1.08
N ALA A 808 -14.27 8.29 -0.10
CA ALA A 808 -15.45 7.45 -0.36
C ALA A 808 -16.53 8.18 -1.18
N GLU A 809 -16.58 9.51 -1.10
CA GLU A 809 -17.46 10.37 -1.90
C GLU A 809 -17.08 10.35 -3.39
N GLU A 810 -15.78 10.37 -3.71
CA GLU A 810 -15.29 10.37 -5.10
C GLU A 810 -15.50 9.03 -5.81
N LYS A 811 -15.54 7.91 -5.07
CA LYS A 811 -15.87 6.57 -5.63
C LYS A 811 -17.35 6.39 -5.93
N MET A 812 -18.21 6.94 -5.08
CA MET A 812 -19.66 6.88 -5.23
C MET A 812 -20.13 7.67 -6.47
N ILE A 813 -19.48 8.80 -6.75
CA ILE A 813 -19.74 9.65 -7.92
C ILE A 813 -19.45 8.92 -9.24
N ARG A 814 -18.44 8.05 -9.25
CA ARG A 814 -18.02 7.31 -10.45
C ARG A 814 -18.85 6.06 -10.70
N SER A 815 -19.23 5.32 -9.66
CA SER A 815 -20.04 4.09 -9.80
C SER A 815 -21.47 4.34 -10.32
N GLU A 816 -22.03 5.53 -10.07
CA GLU A 816 -23.35 5.90 -10.60
C GLU A 816 -23.34 6.31 -12.08
N SER A 817 -22.15 6.49 -12.68
CA SER A 817 -22.00 6.85 -14.10
C SER A 817 -21.92 5.66 -15.06
N THR A 818 -21.75 4.43 -14.55
CA THR A 818 -21.53 3.21 -15.35
C THR A 818 -22.74 2.28 -15.46
N SER A 819 -23.90 2.66 -14.93
CA SER A 819 -25.15 1.91 -15.08
C SER A 819 -26.21 2.75 -15.80
N GLY A 820 -26.10 2.84 -17.13
CA GLY A 820 -27.04 3.58 -17.97
C GLY A 820 -26.81 3.28 -19.45
N ASP A 821 -27.53 2.26 -19.92
CA ASP A 821 -27.77 1.79 -21.29
C ASP A 821 -27.05 2.43 -22.49
N ASN A 822 -26.39 1.55 -23.25
CA ASN A 822 -25.88 1.79 -24.59
C ASN A 822 -27.05 1.84 -25.57
N THR A 823 -27.38 3.02 -26.09
CA THR A 823 -27.75 3.20 -27.51
C THR A 823 -27.91 4.69 -27.84
N ILE A 824 -27.31 5.07 -28.98
CA ILE A 824 -27.44 6.34 -29.72
C ILE A 824 -26.36 7.41 -29.42
N ASN A 825 -25.59 7.66 -30.49
CA ASN A 825 -24.64 8.75 -30.78
C ASN A 825 -23.15 8.54 -30.42
N GLN A 826 -22.54 7.62 -31.17
CA GLN A 826 -21.18 7.79 -31.70
C GLN A 826 -21.08 9.12 -32.48
N SER A 827 -20.58 10.16 -31.82
CA SER A 827 -19.77 11.27 -32.37
C SER A 827 -19.72 12.38 -31.31
N ASN A 828 -18.56 12.50 -30.64
CA ASN A 828 -18.09 13.62 -29.79
C ASN A 828 -17.44 13.18 -28.46
N GLN A 829 -16.53 12.20 -28.52
CA GLN A 829 -15.41 12.18 -27.58
C GLN A 829 -14.15 12.53 -28.38
N SER A 830 -13.88 13.84 -28.45
CA SER A 830 -12.61 14.35 -28.95
C SER A 830 -11.49 13.90 -28.01
N THR A 831 -10.72 12.93 -28.48
CA THR A 831 -9.26 12.92 -28.39
C THR A 831 -8.69 14.27 -27.93
N PHE A 832 -8.13 14.31 -26.72
CA PHE A 832 -7.28 15.42 -26.29
C PHE A 832 -5.98 15.37 -27.09
N TYR A 833 -6.02 15.92 -28.30
CA TYR A 833 -4.82 16.34 -29.01
C TYR A 833 -4.10 17.37 -28.14
N LYS A 834 -2.82 17.15 -27.84
CA LYS A 834 -1.93 18.18 -27.32
C LYS A 834 -1.81 19.26 -28.39
N VAL A 835 -2.70 20.26 -28.37
CA VAL A 835 -2.60 21.43 -29.24
C VAL A 835 -1.29 22.13 -28.92
N ASN A 836 -0.40 22.24 -29.91
CA ASN A 836 0.85 22.96 -29.75
C ASN A 836 0.57 24.47 -29.85
N TYR A 837 1.20 25.28 -29.00
CA TYR A 837 0.95 26.74 -28.96
C TYR A 837 1.28 27.41 -30.30
N GLU A 838 2.24 26.85 -31.05
CA GLU A 838 2.65 27.37 -32.36
C GLU A 838 1.62 27.12 -33.47
N GLU A 839 0.71 26.15 -33.31
CA GLU A 839 -0.29 25.78 -34.32
C GLU A 839 -1.67 26.41 -34.09
N ASP A 840 -2.13 26.48 -32.83
CA ASP A 840 -3.36 27.20 -32.46
C ASP A 840 -3.22 27.88 -31.08
N PRO A 841 -2.71 29.13 -31.05
CA PRO A 841 -2.55 29.90 -29.83
C PRO A 841 -3.87 30.10 -29.07
N SER A 842 -4.99 30.19 -29.79
CA SER A 842 -6.31 30.51 -29.23
C SER A 842 -6.94 29.31 -28.52
N GLY A 843 -6.87 28.13 -29.13
CA GLY A 843 -7.29 26.87 -28.53
C GLY A 843 -6.42 26.48 -27.33
N TYR A 844 -5.10 26.66 -27.44
CA TYR A 844 -4.18 26.42 -26.34
C TYR A 844 -4.49 27.31 -25.12
N LEU A 845 -4.71 28.61 -25.33
CA LEU A 845 -5.05 29.53 -24.24
C LEU A 845 -6.39 29.17 -23.59
N LYS A 846 -7.40 28.80 -24.39
CA LYS A 846 -8.73 28.43 -23.90
C LYS A 846 -8.66 27.23 -22.94
N ILE A 847 -7.95 26.16 -23.32
CA ILE A 847 -7.76 24.96 -22.48
C ILE A 847 -7.02 25.30 -21.18
N LYS A 848 -5.99 26.16 -21.27
CA LYS A 848 -5.24 26.66 -20.10
C LYS A 848 -6.09 27.52 -19.15
N ILE A 849 -6.98 28.34 -19.68
CA ILE A 849 -7.86 29.18 -18.86
C ILE A 849 -8.96 28.32 -18.22
N GLU A 850 -9.52 27.37 -18.95
CA GLU A 850 -10.52 26.43 -18.44
C GLU A 850 -9.95 25.59 -17.30
N SER A 851 -8.79 24.96 -17.48
CA SER A 851 -8.10 24.20 -16.41
C SER A 851 -7.81 25.04 -15.15
N LEU A 852 -7.54 26.35 -15.31
CA LEU A 852 -7.38 27.26 -14.18
C LEU A 852 -8.71 27.54 -13.47
N ILE A 853 -9.79 27.81 -14.21
CA ILE A 853 -11.14 28.07 -13.65
C ILE A 853 -11.68 26.81 -12.94
N TYR A 854 -11.40 25.62 -13.49
CA TYR A 854 -11.82 24.33 -12.93
C TYR A 854 -10.92 23.80 -11.80
N TRP A 855 -9.94 24.59 -11.35
CA TRP A 855 -9.05 24.23 -10.23
C TRP A 855 -8.22 22.96 -10.43
N GLU A 856 -7.92 22.56 -11.68
CA GLU A 856 -7.05 21.39 -11.96
C GLU A 856 -5.67 21.54 -11.31
N TYR A 857 -5.20 22.79 -11.12
CA TYR A 857 -3.97 23.10 -10.41
C TYR A 857 -4.23 24.05 -9.21
N PRO A 858 -4.67 23.53 -8.05
CA PRO A 858 -5.26 24.36 -6.99
C PRO A 858 -4.36 25.48 -6.47
N LYS A 859 -3.05 25.20 -6.34
CA LYS A 859 -2.05 26.19 -5.89
C LYS A 859 -1.85 27.31 -6.90
N LYS A 860 -1.81 26.99 -8.20
CA LYS A 860 -1.62 27.99 -9.28
C LYS A 860 -2.88 28.82 -9.45
N THR A 861 -4.05 28.18 -9.45
CA THR A 861 -5.35 28.86 -9.51
C THR A 861 -5.54 29.81 -8.33
N ALA A 862 -5.28 29.36 -7.09
CA ALA A 862 -5.37 30.21 -5.91
C ALA A 862 -4.43 31.42 -5.98
N PHE A 863 -3.20 31.22 -6.45
CA PHE A 863 -2.23 32.30 -6.61
C PHE A 863 -2.68 33.33 -7.66
N ILE A 864 -3.16 32.89 -8.83
CA ILE A 864 -3.64 33.78 -9.90
C ILE A 864 -4.88 34.56 -9.43
N LEU A 865 -5.82 33.88 -8.77
CA LEU A 865 -6.99 34.54 -8.19
C LEU A 865 -6.57 35.59 -7.16
N PHE A 866 -5.63 35.26 -6.26
CA PHE A 866 -5.10 36.19 -5.26
C PHE A 866 -4.43 37.42 -5.89
N VAL A 867 -3.58 37.23 -6.91
CA VAL A 867 -2.90 38.34 -7.61
C VAL A 867 -3.93 39.22 -8.33
N THR A 868 -4.91 38.63 -9.00
CA THR A 868 -5.96 39.35 -9.74
C THR A 868 -6.85 40.15 -8.79
N LEU A 869 -7.25 39.56 -7.67
CA LEU A 869 -8.06 40.21 -6.64
C LEU A 869 -7.28 41.33 -5.95
N SER A 870 -5.99 41.12 -5.68
CA SER A 870 -5.10 42.13 -5.13
C SER A 870 -4.96 43.32 -6.08
N LEU A 871 -4.77 43.08 -7.38
CA LEU A 871 -4.68 44.14 -8.39
C LEU A 871 -5.98 44.96 -8.44
N LEU A 872 -7.13 44.29 -8.43
CA LEU A 872 -8.46 44.92 -8.35
C LEU A 872 -8.63 45.75 -7.06
N LEU A 873 -8.18 45.25 -5.91
CA LEU A 873 -8.21 46.01 -4.65
C LEU A 873 -7.28 47.23 -4.70
N PHE A 874 -6.09 47.12 -5.28
CA PHE A 874 -5.20 48.28 -5.46
C PHE A 874 -5.82 49.37 -6.34
N THR A 875 -6.73 49.02 -7.27
CA THR A 875 -7.47 50.03 -8.05
C THR A 875 -8.45 50.87 -7.22
N GLN A 876 -8.74 50.48 -5.97
CA GLN A 876 -9.53 51.32 -5.05
C GLN A 876 -8.76 52.54 -4.56
N HIS A 877 -7.43 52.46 -4.53
CA HIS A 877 -6.56 53.50 -3.97
C HIS A 877 -5.69 54.18 -5.03
N TYR A 878 -5.40 53.52 -6.14
CA TYR A 878 -4.54 54.02 -7.21
C TYR A 878 -5.19 53.80 -8.57
N SER A 879 -5.12 54.79 -9.47
CA SER A 879 -5.55 54.56 -10.85
C SER A 879 -4.70 53.47 -11.51
N LEU A 880 -5.28 52.68 -12.41
CA LEU A 880 -4.53 51.69 -13.20
C LEU A 880 -3.30 52.32 -13.86
N LEU A 881 -3.43 53.55 -14.36
CA LEU A 881 -2.33 54.30 -14.94
C LEU A 881 -1.17 54.53 -13.96
N ARG A 882 -1.46 54.80 -12.67
CA ARG A 882 -0.43 54.94 -11.62
C ARG A 882 0.22 53.60 -11.26
N ILE A 883 -0.54 52.52 -11.23
CA ILE A 883 -0.01 51.17 -10.98
C ILE A 883 0.92 50.76 -12.13
N PHE A 884 0.49 50.94 -13.38
CA PHE A 884 1.32 50.67 -14.56
C PHE A 884 2.55 51.56 -14.62
N ALA A 885 2.42 52.86 -14.34
CA ALA A 885 3.55 53.78 -14.27
C ALA A 885 4.55 53.38 -13.16
N GLY A 886 4.07 52.97 -11.99
CA GLY A 886 4.91 52.48 -10.89
C GLY A 886 5.64 51.19 -11.26
N LEU A 887 4.94 50.22 -11.84
CA LEU A 887 5.53 48.96 -12.31
C LEU A 887 6.57 49.20 -13.41
N PHE A 888 6.26 50.07 -14.37
CA PHE A 888 7.18 50.48 -15.43
C PHE A 888 8.42 51.16 -14.87
N THR A 889 8.26 52.02 -13.86
CA THR A 889 9.37 52.70 -13.16
C THR A 889 10.26 51.70 -12.42
N VAL A 890 9.68 50.69 -11.76
CA VAL A 890 10.45 49.63 -11.09
C VAL A 890 11.21 48.78 -12.11
N ILE A 891 10.57 48.36 -13.20
CA ILE A 891 11.20 47.55 -14.24
C ILE A 891 12.36 48.32 -14.91
N THR A 892 12.13 49.59 -15.27
CA THR A 892 13.17 50.44 -15.84
C THR A 892 14.29 50.73 -14.84
N GLY A 893 13.98 50.93 -13.56
CA GLY A 893 14.97 51.09 -12.49
C GLY A 893 15.83 49.84 -12.28
N VAL A 894 15.23 48.66 -12.21
CA VAL A 894 15.95 47.38 -12.10
C VAL A 894 16.83 47.14 -13.33
N ASN A 895 16.30 47.41 -14.53
CA ASN A 895 17.08 47.30 -15.77
C ASN A 895 18.26 48.29 -15.80
N TRP A 896 18.05 49.53 -15.35
CA TRP A 896 19.11 50.53 -15.27
C TRP A 896 20.20 50.13 -14.28
N ILE A 897 19.83 49.64 -13.08
CA ILE A 897 20.76 49.11 -12.08
C ILE A 897 21.54 47.94 -12.69
N TYR A 898 20.87 47.01 -13.34
CA TYR A 898 21.49 45.85 -13.99
C TYR A 898 22.50 46.28 -15.06
N VAL A 899 22.12 47.18 -15.97
CA VAL A 899 22.99 47.66 -17.05
C VAL A 899 24.22 48.38 -16.49
N ASN A 900 24.06 49.21 -15.45
CA ASN A 900 25.18 49.91 -14.84
C ASN A 900 26.09 48.97 -14.03
N LEU A 901 25.52 48.02 -13.30
CA LEU A 901 26.28 47.00 -12.60
C LEU A 901 27.07 46.14 -13.59
N HIS A 902 26.45 45.74 -14.70
CA HIS A 902 27.12 45.01 -15.76
C HIS A 902 28.25 45.82 -16.41
N LYS A 903 28.05 47.12 -16.68
CA LYS A 903 29.12 48.01 -17.15
C LYS A 903 30.28 48.15 -16.16
N GLN A 904 30.00 48.20 -14.85
CA GLN A 904 31.05 48.24 -13.83
C GLN A 904 31.82 46.91 -13.76
N ILE A 905 31.10 45.78 -13.80
CA ILE A 905 31.69 44.44 -13.82
C ILE A 905 32.58 44.26 -15.05
N GLN A 906 32.12 44.67 -16.24
CA GLN A 906 32.90 44.61 -17.48
C GLN A 906 34.19 45.46 -17.41
N ARG A 907 34.15 46.63 -16.78
CA ARG A 907 35.36 47.44 -16.55
C ARG A 907 36.36 46.73 -15.64
N VAL A 908 35.89 46.13 -14.55
CA VAL A 908 36.75 45.36 -13.61
C VAL A 908 37.37 44.15 -14.31
N LEU A 909 36.57 43.39 -15.07
CA LEU A 909 37.04 42.23 -15.83
C LEU A 909 38.05 42.61 -16.92
N SER A 910 37.84 43.74 -17.62
CA SER A 910 38.79 44.25 -18.63
C SER A 910 40.13 44.69 -18.03
N SER A 911 40.17 45.06 -16.75
CA SER A 911 41.38 45.50 -16.05
C SER A 911 42.18 44.35 -15.39
N ASN A 912 41.56 43.19 -15.16
CA ASN A 912 42.22 42.02 -14.59
C ASN A 912 41.66 40.71 -15.20
N PRO A 913 42.29 40.17 -16.27
CA PRO A 913 41.82 38.97 -16.97
C PRO A 913 41.83 37.68 -16.12
N TYR A 914 42.51 37.68 -14.96
CA TYR A 914 42.65 36.50 -14.08
C TYR A 914 41.74 36.57 -12.84
N HIS A 915 40.65 37.36 -12.88
CA HIS A 915 39.75 37.47 -11.75
C HIS A 915 39.08 36.11 -11.42
N PRO A 916 39.07 35.63 -10.15
CA PRO A 916 38.63 34.28 -9.76
C PRO A 916 37.19 33.89 -10.13
N TYR A 917 36.39 34.86 -10.59
CA TYR A 917 34.98 34.72 -10.92
C TYR A 917 34.66 35.12 -12.37
N HIS A 918 35.67 35.22 -13.23
CA HIS A 918 35.53 35.63 -14.64
C HIS A 918 34.41 34.84 -15.36
N ASP A 919 34.38 33.52 -15.19
CA ASP A 919 33.38 32.65 -15.85
C ASP A 919 31.96 32.79 -15.28
N ARG A 920 31.82 33.19 -14.00
CA ARG A 920 30.49 33.44 -13.41
C ARG A 920 29.90 34.78 -13.82
N PHE A 921 30.74 35.77 -14.09
CA PHE A 921 30.29 37.11 -14.48
C PHE A 921 29.96 37.24 -15.97
N ASN A 922 30.46 36.33 -16.82
CA ASN A 922 30.14 36.26 -18.25
C ASN A 922 28.79 35.56 -18.55
N GLN A 923 28.17 34.89 -17.58
CA GLN A 923 26.81 34.39 -17.74
C GLN A 923 25.82 35.53 -17.55
N SER A 924 25.04 35.86 -18.58
CA SER A 924 23.96 36.84 -18.44
C SER A 924 22.92 36.30 -17.45
N LEU A 925 22.72 37.00 -16.34
CA LEU A 925 21.68 36.68 -15.33
C LEU A 925 20.27 36.52 -15.91
N PHE A 926 20.01 37.06 -17.10
CA PHE A 926 18.75 36.95 -17.81
C PHE A 926 18.97 36.53 -19.26
N ASP A 927 18.31 35.46 -19.68
CA ASP A 927 18.26 34.98 -21.06
C ASP A 927 17.39 35.94 -21.88
N ARG A 928 18.02 36.77 -22.73
CA ARG A 928 17.32 37.76 -23.56
C ARG A 928 16.32 37.12 -24.52
N GLU A 929 16.60 35.92 -25.05
CA GLU A 929 15.67 35.25 -25.96
C GLU A 929 14.38 34.82 -25.25
N ARG A 930 14.47 34.42 -23.98
CA ARG A 930 13.27 34.11 -23.18
C ARG A 930 12.41 35.34 -22.93
N ILE A 931 13.04 36.51 -22.73
CA ILE A 931 12.31 37.76 -22.50
C ILE A 931 11.62 38.23 -23.79
N VAL A 932 12.33 38.20 -24.93
CA VAL A 932 11.76 38.58 -26.24
C VAL A 932 10.59 37.67 -26.61
N ARG A 933 10.76 36.34 -26.49
CA ARG A 933 9.67 35.38 -26.68
C ARG A 933 8.51 35.60 -25.72
N GLY A 934 8.79 36.03 -24.49
CA GLY A 934 7.76 36.39 -23.51
C GLY A 934 6.97 37.64 -23.90
N THR A 935 7.64 38.65 -24.44
CA THR A 935 6.99 39.90 -24.90
C THR A 935 6.19 39.72 -26.19
N GLU A 936 6.66 38.89 -27.13
CA GLU A 936 5.91 38.56 -28.36
C GLU A 936 4.61 37.83 -28.02
N ARG A 937 4.66 36.81 -27.15
CA ARG A 937 3.46 36.12 -26.65
C ARG A 937 2.46 37.05 -25.96
N LEU A 938 2.94 38.06 -25.25
CA LEU A 938 2.09 39.07 -24.62
C LEU A 938 1.38 39.96 -25.65
N MET A 939 2.07 40.34 -26.73
CA MET A 939 1.46 41.07 -27.85
C MET A 939 0.41 40.23 -28.58
N ASP A 940 0.67 38.95 -28.84
CA ASP A 940 -0.29 38.04 -29.48
C ASP A 940 -1.56 37.86 -28.64
N VAL A 941 -1.41 37.75 -27.32
CA VAL A 941 -2.53 37.70 -26.38
C VAL A 941 -3.31 39.01 -26.41
N ALA A 942 -2.63 40.16 -26.39
CA ALA A 942 -3.28 41.46 -26.45
C ALA A 942 -4.05 41.65 -27.78
N GLU A 943 -3.47 41.23 -28.90
CA GLU A 943 -4.12 41.30 -30.21
C GLU A 943 -5.34 40.37 -30.28
N THR A 944 -5.23 39.14 -29.76
CA THR A 944 -6.34 38.18 -29.70
C THR A 944 -7.50 38.72 -28.86
N VAL A 945 -7.21 39.27 -27.68
CA VAL A 945 -8.20 39.90 -26.81
C VAL A 945 -8.87 41.08 -27.52
N THR A 946 -8.10 41.93 -28.20
CA THR A 946 -8.62 43.07 -28.95
C THR A 946 -9.53 42.62 -30.09
N ARG A 947 -9.17 41.54 -30.80
CA ARG A 947 -9.96 40.96 -31.90
C ARG A 947 -11.28 40.34 -31.40
N TYR A 948 -11.26 39.67 -30.24
CA TYR A 948 -12.48 39.16 -29.58
C TYR A 948 -13.36 40.27 -29.03
N MET A 949 -12.78 41.31 -28.41
CA MET A 949 -13.49 42.50 -27.96
C MET A 949 -14.12 43.24 -29.14
N ALA A 950 -13.40 43.35 -30.26
CA ALA A 950 -13.94 43.90 -31.50
C ALA A 950 -15.13 43.08 -32.03
N LYS A 951 -15.08 41.74 -32.02
CA LYS A 951 -16.23 40.87 -32.36
C LYS A 951 -17.42 40.97 -31.38
N LEU A 952 -17.14 41.31 -30.12
CA LEU A 952 -18.17 41.51 -29.10
C LEU A 952 -18.85 42.89 -29.22
N ILE A 953 -18.12 43.90 -29.69
CA ILE A 953 -18.56 45.30 -29.76
C ILE A 953 -19.08 45.68 -31.16
N LEU A 954 -18.50 45.14 -32.24
CA LEU A 954 -18.96 45.30 -33.62
C LEU A 954 -19.82 44.10 -34.00
N ILE A 955 -21.15 44.31 -34.07
CA ILE A 955 -22.14 43.24 -33.99
C ILE A 955 -22.80 43.01 -35.36
N GLU A 956 -22.66 41.79 -35.90
CA GLU A 956 -23.29 41.34 -37.16
C GLU A 956 -24.68 40.71 -36.99
N ASN A 957 -25.16 40.49 -35.75
CA ASN A 957 -26.40 39.74 -35.49
C ASN A 957 -27.36 40.47 -34.51
N SER A 958 -28.59 40.74 -34.96
CA SER A 958 -29.63 41.49 -34.24
C SER A 958 -30.10 40.81 -32.95
N TYR A 959 -30.11 39.48 -32.87
CA TYR A 959 -30.49 38.76 -31.64
C TYR A 959 -29.44 38.94 -30.52
N ARG A 960 -28.15 38.84 -30.88
CA ARG A 960 -27.05 39.08 -29.93
C ARG A 960 -26.96 40.56 -29.54
N SER A 961 -27.34 41.47 -30.45
CA SER A 961 -27.45 42.90 -30.17
C SER A 961 -28.44 43.19 -29.04
N MET A 962 -29.62 42.54 -29.08
CA MET A 962 -30.66 42.72 -28.06
C MET A 962 -30.23 42.19 -26.69
N ILE A 963 -29.57 41.03 -26.63
CA ILE A 963 -29.06 40.47 -25.37
C ILE A 963 -27.94 41.34 -24.79
N SER A 964 -27.03 41.84 -25.63
CA SER A 964 -25.94 42.72 -25.19
C SER A 964 -26.49 44.06 -24.67
N LEU A 965 -27.51 44.61 -25.34
CA LEU A 965 -28.19 45.83 -24.90
C LEU A 965 -28.91 45.64 -23.55
N LEU A 966 -29.65 44.54 -23.39
CA LEU A 966 -30.33 44.20 -22.13
C LEU A 966 -29.34 43.93 -20.99
N SER A 967 -28.22 43.27 -21.29
CA SER A 967 -27.15 43.01 -20.32
C SER A 967 -26.44 44.29 -19.91
N SER A 968 -26.12 45.16 -20.87
CA SER A 968 -25.54 46.48 -20.61
C SER A 968 -26.51 47.37 -19.81
N PHE A 969 -27.82 47.32 -20.11
CA PHE A 969 -28.84 48.04 -19.35
C PHE A 969 -28.98 47.50 -17.92
N ALA A 970 -28.96 46.18 -17.75
CA ALA A 970 -28.99 45.55 -16.44
C ALA A 970 -27.75 45.91 -15.61
N ILE A 971 -26.55 45.86 -16.22
CA ILE A 971 -25.29 46.28 -15.57
C ILE A 971 -25.35 47.76 -15.20
N CYS A 972 -25.78 48.66 -16.11
CA CYS A 972 -25.96 50.08 -15.79
C CYS A 972 -26.94 50.31 -14.63
N THR A 973 -28.03 49.54 -14.58
CA THR A 973 -29.04 49.66 -13.53
C THR A 973 -28.53 49.13 -12.19
N LEU A 974 -27.78 48.02 -12.19
CA LEU A 974 -27.10 47.46 -11.01
C LEU A 974 -26.00 48.38 -10.49
N THR A 975 -25.28 49.07 -11.38
CA THR A 975 -24.22 50.02 -10.99
C THR A 975 -24.74 51.25 -10.22
N LYS A 976 -26.05 51.52 -10.23
CA LYS A 976 -26.66 52.53 -9.35
C LYS A 976 -26.64 52.13 -7.87
N TYR A 977 -26.63 50.83 -7.57
CA TYR A 977 -26.78 50.31 -6.20
C TYR A 977 -25.50 49.63 -5.69
N VAL A 978 -24.63 49.17 -6.60
CA VAL A 978 -23.37 48.49 -6.29
C VAL A 978 -22.27 49.02 -7.20
N SER A 979 -21.15 49.49 -6.66
CA SER A 979 -20.06 50.01 -7.52
C SER A 979 -19.58 48.94 -8.51
N THR A 980 -19.19 49.35 -9.71
CA THR A 980 -18.67 48.46 -10.77
C THR A 980 -17.53 47.55 -10.29
N GLN A 981 -16.69 48.02 -9.36
CA GLN A 981 -15.61 47.24 -8.75
C GLN A 981 -16.12 46.06 -7.90
N HIS A 982 -17.14 46.29 -7.08
CA HIS A 982 -17.76 45.23 -6.28
C HIS A 982 -18.46 44.18 -7.16
N LEU A 983 -19.02 44.62 -8.30
CA LEU A 983 -19.65 43.73 -9.26
C LEU A 983 -18.60 42.87 -10.00
N LEU A 984 -17.46 43.46 -10.37
CA LEU A 984 -16.32 42.73 -10.95
C LEU A 984 -15.68 41.76 -9.96
N MET A 985 -15.49 42.16 -8.70
CA MET A 985 -14.97 41.27 -7.66
C MET A 985 -15.90 40.10 -7.40
N THR A 986 -17.20 40.36 -7.27
CA THR A 986 -18.21 39.32 -7.06
C THR A 986 -18.25 38.38 -8.28
N GLY A 987 -18.24 38.93 -9.49
CA GLY A 987 -18.19 38.15 -10.73
C GLY A 987 -16.94 37.27 -10.84
N LEU A 988 -15.76 37.79 -10.45
CA LEU A 988 -14.51 37.04 -10.45
C LEU A 988 -14.54 35.92 -9.41
N ILE A 989 -15.00 36.20 -8.19
CA ILE A 989 -15.15 35.19 -7.13
C ILE A 989 -16.11 34.10 -7.61
N LEU A 990 -17.27 34.48 -8.14
CA LEU A 990 -18.28 33.57 -8.68
C LEU A 990 -17.72 32.72 -9.83
N ALA A 991 -17.00 33.31 -10.79
CA ALA A 991 -16.40 32.58 -11.91
C ALA A 991 -15.43 31.48 -11.45
N PHE A 992 -14.68 31.70 -10.37
CA PHE A 992 -13.77 30.70 -9.80
C PHE A 992 -14.41 29.78 -8.75
N SER A 993 -15.62 30.07 -8.25
CA SER A 993 -16.25 29.29 -7.17
C SER A 993 -17.51 28.53 -7.61
N LEU A 994 -18.36 29.11 -8.45
CA LEU A 994 -19.58 28.46 -8.96
C LEU A 994 -19.30 27.17 -9.71
N PRO A 995 -18.33 27.09 -10.65
CA PRO A 995 -18.04 25.84 -11.34
C PRO A 995 -17.65 24.73 -10.37
N ARG A 996 -16.83 25.04 -9.36
CA ARG A 996 -16.41 24.09 -8.33
C ARG A 996 -17.57 23.65 -7.43
N ILE A 997 -18.43 24.58 -7.03
CA ILE A 997 -19.65 24.28 -6.26
C ILE A 997 -20.59 23.40 -7.11
N TYR A 998 -20.75 23.72 -8.40
CA TYR A 998 -21.54 22.91 -9.32
C TYR A 998 -20.98 21.49 -9.44
N PHE A 999 -19.67 21.31 -9.66
CA PHE A 999 -19.05 19.98 -9.74
C PHE A 999 -19.16 19.20 -8.42
N GLN A 1000 -18.91 19.85 -7.28
CA GLN A 1000 -18.99 19.22 -5.96
C GLN A 1000 -20.41 18.72 -5.64
N TYR A 1001 -21.45 19.38 -6.16
CA TYR A 1001 -22.84 19.01 -5.95
C TYR A 1001 -23.53 18.55 -7.23
N GLN A 1002 -22.78 18.16 -8.26
CA GLN A 1002 -23.31 17.95 -9.61
C GLN A 1002 -24.39 16.89 -9.63
N GLN A 1003 -24.19 15.79 -8.91
CA GLN A 1003 -25.19 14.72 -8.79
C GLN A 1003 -26.47 15.20 -8.10
N VAL A 1004 -26.35 15.96 -7.02
CA VAL A 1004 -27.50 16.49 -6.28
C VAL A 1004 -28.25 17.51 -7.13
N ILE A 1005 -27.53 18.43 -7.78
CA ILE A 1005 -28.11 19.46 -8.65
C ILE A 1005 -28.76 18.80 -9.86
N ASN A 1006 -28.10 17.86 -10.52
CA ASN A 1006 -28.63 17.17 -11.70
C ASN A 1006 -29.82 16.29 -11.33
N ALA A 1007 -29.78 15.53 -10.24
CA ALA A 1007 -30.92 14.75 -9.76
C ALA A 1007 -32.12 15.66 -9.43
N TYR A 1008 -31.87 16.82 -8.81
CA TYR A 1008 -32.93 17.79 -8.49
C TYR A 1008 -33.50 18.47 -9.74
N VAL A 1009 -32.64 18.84 -10.69
CA VAL A 1009 -33.02 19.40 -12.00
C VAL A 1009 -33.79 18.37 -12.81
N GLU A 1010 -33.37 17.10 -12.81
CA GLU A 1010 -34.02 16.01 -13.54
C GLU A 1010 -35.38 15.65 -12.90
N GLU A 1011 -35.48 15.66 -11.56
CA GLU A 1011 -36.76 15.51 -10.86
C GLU A 1011 -37.71 16.69 -11.19
N HIS A 1012 -37.19 17.92 -11.22
CA HIS A 1012 -37.98 19.08 -11.63
C HIS A 1012 -38.35 19.07 -13.11
N LEU A 1013 -37.45 18.63 -14.00
CA LEU A 1013 -37.75 18.43 -15.41
C LEU A 1013 -38.80 17.35 -15.60
N LYS A 1014 -38.76 16.23 -14.86
CA LYS A 1014 -39.81 15.19 -14.86
C LYS A 1014 -41.14 15.76 -14.38
N ARG A 1015 -41.18 16.56 -13.32
CA ARG A 1015 -42.41 17.24 -12.87
C ARG A 1015 -42.93 18.24 -13.90
N VAL A 1016 -42.04 18.99 -14.55
CA VAL A 1016 -42.40 19.91 -15.64
C VAL A 1016 -42.90 19.13 -16.85
N HIS A 1017 -42.30 17.98 -17.18
CA HIS A 1017 -42.74 17.12 -18.28
C HIS A 1017 -44.11 16.51 -18.01
N VAL A 1018 -44.36 16.01 -16.80
CA VAL A 1018 -45.69 15.53 -16.36
C VAL A 1018 -46.72 16.67 -16.38
N LEU A 1019 -46.34 17.89 -15.98
CA LEU A 1019 -47.22 19.05 -16.09
C LEU A 1019 -47.46 19.42 -17.57
N LEU A 1020 -46.44 19.40 -18.42
CA LEU A 1020 -46.54 19.68 -19.85
C LEU A 1020 -47.36 18.61 -20.59
N GLU A 1021 -47.28 17.33 -20.21
CA GLU A 1021 -48.15 16.28 -20.75
C GLU A 1021 -49.60 16.43 -20.23
N LYS A 1022 -49.77 16.72 -18.94
CA LYS A 1022 -51.08 16.93 -18.33
C LYS A 1022 -51.79 18.15 -18.90
N TYR A 1023 -51.08 19.26 -19.10
CA TYR A 1023 -51.64 20.47 -19.72
C TYR A 1023 -51.63 20.40 -21.25
N GLY A 1024 -50.66 19.72 -21.86
CA GLY A 1024 -50.57 19.49 -23.29
C GLY A 1024 -51.70 18.61 -23.81
N SER A 1025 -52.11 17.59 -23.05
CA SER A 1025 -53.32 16.80 -23.36
C SER A 1025 -54.60 17.63 -23.26
N ILE A 1026 -54.72 18.52 -22.26
CA ILE A 1026 -55.86 19.45 -22.13
C ILE A 1026 -55.87 20.48 -23.27
N VAL A 1027 -54.71 21.01 -23.65
CA VAL A 1027 -54.55 21.94 -24.77
C VAL A 1027 -54.86 21.24 -26.09
N ASN A 1028 -54.33 20.04 -26.34
CA ASN A 1028 -54.66 19.26 -27.54
C ASN A 1028 -56.14 18.87 -27.59
N GLN A 1029 -56.79 18.55 -26.47
CA GLN A 1029 -58.24 18.33 -26.43
C GLN A 1029 -59.02 19.59 -26.80
N LYS A 1030 -58.64 20.75 -26.25
CA LYS A 1030 -59.28 22.04 -26.59
C LYS A 1030 -59.01 22.47 -28.02
N VAL A 1031 -57.79 22.30 -28.52
CA VAL A 1031 -57.42 22.61 -29.91
C VAL A 1031 -58.16 21.68 -30.87
N ASN A 1032 -58.31 20.40 -30.56
CA ASN A 1032 -59.10 19.47 -31.37
C ASN A 1032 -60.60 19.77 -31.29
N GLN A 1033 -61.15 20.17 -30.13
CA GLN A 1033 -62.54 20.63 -30.03
C GLN A 1033 -62.79 21.91 -30.83
N VAL A 1034 -61.88 22.89 -30.74
CA VAL A 1034 -61.96 24.14 -31.51
C VAL A 1034 -61.79 23.86 -33.00
N GLY A 1035 -60.84 23.00 -33.39
CA GLY A 1035 -60.64 22.55 -34.76
C GLY A 1035 -61.86 21.83 -35.32
N TYR A 1036 -62.54 21.00 -34.51
CA TYR A 1036 -63.80 20.34 -34.89
C TYR A 1036 -64.95 21.35 -35.05
N GLN A 1037 -65.08 22.33 -34.16
CA GLN A 1037 -66.06 23.43 -34.26
C GLN A 1037 -65.82 24.28 -35.51
N ILE A 1038 -64.56 24.61 -35.81
CA ILE A 1038 -64.18 25.36 -37.02
C ILE A 1038 -64.47 24.54 -38.28
N LYS A 1039 -64.12 23.23 -38.32
CA LYS A 1039 -64.50 22.35 -39.44
C LYS A 1039 -66.01 22.28 -39.64
N LYS A 1040 -66.78 22.22 -38.55
CA LYS A 1040 -68.24 22.19 -38.61
C LYS A 1040 -68.81 23.52 -39.14
N LEU A 1041 -68.19 24.65 -38.81
CA LEU A 1041 -68.55 25.97 -39.35
C LEU A 1041 -68.19 26.10 -40.84
N ILE A 1042 -67.01 25.62 -41.26
CA ILE A 1042 -66.57 25.63 -42.66
C ILE A 1042 -67.46 24.74 -43.52
N VAL A 1043 -67.85 23.55 -43.04
CA VAL A 1043 -68.81 22.69 -43.76
C VAL A 1043 -70.19 23.33 -43.85
N LYS A 1044 -70.62 24.08 -42.82
CA LYS A 1044 -71.91 24.80 -42.81
C LYS A 1044 -71.90 26.05 -43.70
N GLN A 1045 -70.74 26.69 -43.89
CA GLN A 1045 -70.56 27.77 -44.88
C GLN A 1045 -70.44 27.21 -46.30
N GLY A 1046 -69.72 26.10 -46.49
CA GLY A 1046 -69.60 25.43 -47.78
C GLY A 1046 -70.93 24.87 -48.30
N SER A 1047 -71.82 24.40 -47.41
CA SER A 1047 -73.18 23.98 -47.79
C SER A 1047 -74.15 25.16 -48.01
N GLN A 1048 -73.86 26.35 -47.47
CA GLN A 1048 -74.61 27.57 -47.78
C GLN A 1048 -74.13 28.25 -49.09
N GLU A 1049 -72.88 28.03 -49.50
CA GLU A 1049 -72.38 28.50 -50.81
C GLU A 1049 -72.77 27.57 -51.97
N THR A 1050 -72.96 26.25 -51.74
CA THR A 1050 -73.53 25.36 -52.76
C THR A 1050 -75.04 25.49 -52.93
N MET A 1051 -75.81 25.92 -51.91
CA MET A 1051 -77.23 26.32 -52.08
C MET A 1051 -77.44 27.72 -52.70
N LYS A 1052 -76.36 28.45 -53.01
CA LYS A 1052 -76.41 29.71 -53.80
C LYS A 1052 -75.87 29.55 -55.22
N ARG A 1053 -75.57 28.31 -55.64
CA ARG A 1053 -75.11 27.96 -56.99
C ARG A 1053 -75.88 26.79 -57.63
N ASP A 1054 -77.04 26.44 -57.08
CA ASP A 1054 -78.12 25.68 -57.75
C ASP A 1054 -79.48 26.31 -57.40
#